data_AF-A0A7X5UE31-F1
#
_entry.id   AF-A0A7X5UE31-F1
#
_cell.length_a   1.000
_cell.length_b   1.000
_cell.length_c   1.000
_cell.angle_alpha   90.00
_cell.angle_beta   90.00
_cell.angle_gamma   90.00
#
_symmetry.space_group_name_H-M   'P 1'
#
loop_
_entity.id
_entity.type
_entity.pdbx_description
1 polymer ?
#
loop_
_entity_poly.entity_id
_entity_poly.type
_entity_poly.pdbx_seq_one_letter_code
_entity_poly.pdbx_strand_id
1 'polypeptide(L)'
;MRPIIPLLLAGTIASAHAGTLDLTHPGDALRITATDASVDPTVRKAADGRDLVAVTFKPSPSPSVVLAPTQGAWSWSNDGTLRLDVQNGMPWPVTLLVDVASNGKHLKTTVGLPPGPPQILSIPLHATSPRAFGMQVGPPMPFDDGATKRLVATNVDGAFDASAVQSVTLSMPQPGAAQTVLFGKLDTVAGDDELRAAYTGIVDRYGQFTRATWPEKIDSDAALKKRANEVTASADVQGLDRYGGRTDLPAMKVTGWFHAQKQGNRWWLVTPEGHAFFSLGVNAVNRTDGRTYVQGREFMFTDTNGANGPYGGAADSRSNNGSQRDNGMNHGRWWDIYANNVARTFDGNIEASWRKRSVDRLRAWRFNTLGNWSDPAFANDKRMAYTVPILIRGDFNTVSTGYDYWGRMPDPFDPRFVRATETAVANATKNVRDDPWLLGYFADNELAWAGQGPQGRWALAVGSLVQGPDSPAKQAFLAYLKKTYPDAAAFAKAWGVEAPDWNHVEAAGFHAPDPSEAHPAIAADYIAFLKLYATRYFQTVADTLKKADPHHMFLGGRLAVRTPEVEEASSHFADVTSINTYTDLPEHGFDVAEFRKWDKPVLITEFHFGSADRGPFGNGVAAVANEEERGKAYARFVDAAAASGVIVGTHWFQYVDQPVTGRILDGENAHIGLVGITDIPFEGFTRAVTTVNARVGGGSGGGR
;
A
#
# COMPACT_ATOMS: atom_id res chain seq x y z
N MET A 1 24.63 35.77 -66.04
CA MET A 1 23.96 35.43 -64.77
C MET A 1 24.62 34.19 -64.20
N ARG A 2 25.28 34.31 -63.04
CA ARG A 2 25.92 33.19 -62.33
C ARG A 2 24.88 32.52 -61.41
N PRO A 3 24.82 31.20 -61.30
CA PRO A 3 24.01 30.55 -60.26
C PRO A 3 24.78 30.53 -58.94
N ILE A 4 24.08 30.87 -57.86
CA ILE A 4 24.56 30.83 -56.48
C ILE A 4 24.27 29.42 -55.94
N ILE A 5 25.31 28.73 -55.46
CA ILE A 5 25.22 27.46 -54.74
C ILE A 5 25.10 27.79 -53.24
N PRO A 6 24.09 27.29 -52.50
CA PRO A 6 24.05 27.46 -51.06
C PRO A 6 24.96 26.43 -50.39
N LEU A 7 25.90 26.95 -49.61
CA LEU A 7 26.84 26.19 -48.77
C LEU A 7 26.07 25.65 -47.55
N LEU A 8 25.84 24.33 -47.46
CA LEU A 8 25.43 23.70 -46.21
C LEU A 8 26.63 23.71 -45.25
N LEU A 9 26.58 24.56 -44.22
CA LEU A 9 27.43 24.40 -43.04
C LEU A 9 26.89 23.23 -42.21
N ALA A 10 27.50 22.05 -42.36
CA ALA A 10 27.40 21.01 -41.36
C ALA A 10 28.21 21.45 -40.14
N GLY A 11 27.53 21.95 -39.10
CA GLY A 11 28.14 22.21 -37.80
C GLY A 11 28.55 20.88 -37.17
N THR A 12 29.84 20.58 -37.18
CA THR A 12 30.41 19.49 -36.39
C THR A 12 30.25 19.84 -34.91
N ILE A 13 29.35 19.16 -34.22
CA ILE A 13 29.25 19.20 -32.75
C ILE A 13 30.52 18.52 -32.23
N ALA A 14 31.49 19.31 -31.79
CA ALA A 14 32.69 18.80 -31.14
C ALA A 14 32.27 18.07 -29.85
N SER A 15 32.35 16.75 -29.87
CA SER A 15 32.06 15.90 -28.70
C SER A 15 33.33 15.77 -27.86
N ALA A 16 33.35 16.40 -26.69
CA ALA A 16 34.44 16.21 -25.74
C ALA A 16 34.26 14.85 -25.04
N HIS A 17 35.29 14.00 -25.06
CA HIS A 17 35.31 12.76 -24.27
C HIS A 17 35.45 13.13 -22.79
N ALA A 18 34.41 12.92 -21.99
CA ALA A 18 34.45 13.13 -20.55
C ALA A 18 34.54 11.78 -19.84
N GLY A 19 35.77 11.30 -19.60
CA GLY A 19 35.98 10.06 -18.84
C GLY A 19 35.76 10.24 -17.32
N THR A 20 36.00 11.45 -16.79
CA THR A 20 35.82 11.82 -15.38
C THR A 20 35.69 13.33 -15.27
N LEU A 21 34.70 13.82 -14.51
CA LEU A 21 34.53 15.20 -14.08
C LEU A 21 34.97 15.32 -12.61
N ASP A 22 35.60 16.43 -12.24
CA ASP A 22 36.10 16.63 -10.87
C ASP A 22 35.66 17.99 -10.34
N LEU A 23 34.76 18.01 -9.36
CA LEU A 23 34.25 19.27 -8.80
C LEU A 23 35.30 19.98 -7.92
N THR A 24 36.33 19.25 -7.47
CA THR A 24 37.43 19.83 -6.69
C THR A 24 38.45 20.54 -7.58
N HIS A 25 38.54 20.11 -8.84
CA HIS A 25 39.43 20.64 -9.85
C HIS A 25 38.71 20.70 -11.21
N PRO A 26 37.71 21.60 -11.38
CA PRO A 26 36.81 21.60 -12.54
C PRO A 26 37.51 21.75 -13.91
N GLY A 27 38.72 22.32 -13.94
CA GLY A 27 39.46 22.56 -15.18
C GLY A 27 38.68 23.42 -16.18
N ASP A 28 39.10 23.43 -17.44
CA ASP A 28 38.47 24.25 -18.49
C ASP A 28 37.27 23.58 -19.18
N ALA A 29 37.01 22.31 -18.86
CA ALA A 29 35.98 21.49 -19.51
C ALA A 29 34.64 21.47 -18.75
N LEU A 30 34.60 21.92 -17.49
CA LEU A 30 33.42 21.87 -16.62
C LEU A 30 33.00 23.28 -16.18
N ARG A 31 31.76 23.65 -16.50
CA ARG A 31 31.08 24.83 -15.97
C ARG A 31 30.19 24.40 -14.80
N ILE A 32 30.35 25.06 -13.66
CA ILE A 32 29.51 24.88 -12.47
C ILE A 32 28.68 26.14 -12.27
N THR A 33 27.35 25.99 -12.29
CA THR A 33 26.42 27.11 -12.06
C THR A 33 25.55 26.80 -10.86
N ALA A 34 25.47 27.72 -9.89
CA ALA A 34 24.65 27.56 -8.69
C ALA A 34 23.46 28.53 -8.73
N THR A 35 22.27 28.02 -8.42
CA THR A 35 21.03 28.79 -8.23
C THR A 35 20.53 28.50 -6.82
N ASP A 36 20.38 29.55 -6.01
CA ASP A 36 20.04 29.43 -4.58
C ASP A 36 20.92 28.42 -3.81
N ALA A 37 22.16 28.26 -4.27
CA ALA A 37 23.19 27.45 -3.65
C ALA A 37 24.53 28.19 -3.72
N SER A 38 25.49 27.79 -2.89
CA SER A 38 26.87 28.29 -2.93
C SER A 38 27.85 27.13 -2.96
N VAL A 39 28.83 27.20 -3.86
CA VAL A 39 29.94 26.26 -3.95
C VAL A 39 31.16 26.88 -3.25
N ASP A 40 31.65 26.23 -2.20
CA ASP A 40 32.92 26.56 -1.53
C ASP A 40 34.06 25.82 -2.24
N PRO A 41 34.95 26.52 -2.96
CA PRO A 41 36.02 25.89 -3.75
C PRO A 41 37.13 25.31 -2.87
N THR A 42 37.07 25.46 -1.55
CA THR A 42 38.04 24.88 -0.62
C THR A 42 37.97 23.36 -0.68
N VAL A 43 39.04 22.73 -1.18
CA VAL A 43 39.16 21.27 -1.23
C VAL A 43 39.34 20.73 0.19
N ARG A 44 38.46 19.81 0.57
CA ARG A 44 38.43 19.13 1.86
C ARG A 44 38.81 17.68 1.65
N LYS A 45 39.87 17.23 2.32
CA LYS A 45 40.23 15.81 2.38
C LYS A 45 39.32 15.09 3.35
N ALA A 46 38.54 14.16 2.83
CA ALA A 46 37.71 13.27 3.64
C ALA A 46 38.55 12.18 4.31
N ALA A 47 37.97 11.49 5.30
CA ALA A 47 38.68 10.53 6.13
C ALA A 47 39.24 9.32 5.35
N ASP A 48 38.66 9.01 4.19
CA ASP A 48 39.11 7.95 3.28
C ASP A 48 40.03 8.43 2.15
N GLY A 49 40.47 9.70 2.23
CA GLY A 49 41.41 10.31 1.29
C GLY A 49 40.77 10.97 0.07
N ARG A 50 39.44 10.88 -0.11
CA ARG A 50 38.75 11.60 -1.20
C ARG A 50 38.87 13.12 -1.02
N ASP A 51 39.05 13.81 -2.13
CA ASP A 51 38.97 15.26 -2.19
C ASP A 51 37.52 15.65 -2.50
N LEU A 52 36.94 16.55 -1.71
CA LEU A 52 35.57 17.01 -1.87
C LEU A 52 35.48 18.54 -1.72
N VAL A 53 34.50 19.17 -2.37
CA VAL A 53 34.12 20.58 -2.17
C VAL A 53 32.73 20.68 -1.60
N ALA A 54 32.48 21.68 -0.75
CA ALA A 54 31.18 21.84 -0.11
C ALA A 54 30.22 22.66 -0.99
N VAL A 55 28.99 22.17 -1.10
CA VAL A 55 27.88 22.88 -1.71
C VAL A 55 26.79 23.08 -0.67
N THR A 56 26.42 24.33 -0.42
CA THR A 56 25.35 24.69 0.51
C THR A 56 24.12 25.14 -0.25
N PHE A 57 23.04 24.37 -0.17
CA PHE A 57 21.72 24.66 -0.75
C PHE A 57 20.90 25.51 0.24
N LYS A 58 20.34 26.63 -0.22
CA LYS A 58 19.58 27.58 0.61
C LYS A 58 18.08 27.23 0.66
N PRO A 59 17.36 27.65 1.71
CA PRO A 59 15.89 27.57 1.76
C PRO A 59 15.23 28.31 0.61
N SER A 60 14.88 27.58 -0.44
CA SER A 60 14.28 28.07 -1.68
C SER A 60 13.50 26.93 -2.36
N PRO A 61 12.58 27.21 -3.29
CA PRO A 61 11.74 26.17 -3.88
C PRO A 61 12.51 25.06 -4.63
N SER A 62 13.66 25.37 -5.23
CA SER A 62 14.44 24.42 -6.03
C SER A 62 15.93 24.81 -6.10
N PRO A 63 16.67 24.79 -4.98
CA PRO A 63 18.09 25.12 -4.98
C PRO A 63 18.87 24.06 -5.77
N SER A 64 19.82 24.49 -6.59
CA SER A 64 20.51 23.59 -7.51
C SER A 64 21.95 24.00 -7.81
N VAL A 65 22.78 23.00 -8.12
CA VAL A 65 24.07 23.14 -8.78
C VAL A 65 24.04 22.35 -10.08
N VAL A 66 24.31 23.03 -11.19
CA VAL A 66 24.34 22.46 -12.55
C VAL A 66 25.78 22.30 -12.98
N LEU A 67 26.15 21.06 -13.31
CA LEU A 67 27.39 20.66 -13.94
C LEU A 67 27.12 20.55 -15.44
N ALA A 68 27.83 21.32 -16.26
CA ALA A 68 27.66 21.32 -17.72
C ALA A 68 29.00 21.46 -18.43
N PRO A 69 29.15 20.98 -19.68
CA PRO A 69 30.32 21.26 -20.48
C PRO A 69 30.44 22.77 -20.72
N THR A 70 31.66 23.26 -20.84
CA THR A 70 31.90 24.66 -21.24
C THR A 70 31.47 24.93 -22.69
N GLN A 71 31.49 23.91 -23.56
CA GLN A 71 30.99 23.95 -24.94
C GLN A 71 30.34 22.62 -25.35
N GLY A 72 29.28 22.68 -26.16
CA GLY A 72 28.65 21.49 -26.75
C GLY A 72 27.96 20.58 -25.74
N ALA A 73 28.19 19.28 -25.88
CA ALA A 73 27.68 18.22 -25.01
C ALA A 73 28.83 17.24 -24.70
N TRP A 74 28.74 16.53 -23.57
CA TRP A 74 29.62 15.38 -23.32
C TRP A 74 29.13 14.17 -24.12
N SER A 75 30.08 13.39 -24.62
CA SER A 75 29.82 12.01 -25.03
C SER A 75 30.38 11.10 -23.95
N TRP A 76 29.50 10.32 -23.31
CA TRP A 76 29.89 9.25 -22.40
C TRP A 76 30.04 7.95 -23.16
N SER A 77 31.00 7.13 -22.74
CA SER A 77 31.42 5.93 -23.49
C SER A 77 30.50 4.73 -23.27
N ASN A 78 29.66 4.73 -22.23
CA ASN A 78 28.85 3.57 -21.84
C ASN A 78 27.44 3.97 -21.39
N ASP A 79 26.44 3.20 -21.81
CA ASP A 79 25.10 3.16 -21.22
C ASP A 79 25.13 2.35 -19.90
N GLY A 80 25.84 2.84 -18.89
CA GLY A 80 26.13 2.09 -17.65
C GLY A 80 25.71 2.82 -16.38
N THR A 81 26.63 2.99 -15.44
CA THR A 81 26.35 3.62 -14.13
C THR A 81 27.17 4.90 -13.97
N LEU A 82 26.51 6.01 -13.61
CA LEU A 82 27.17 7.22 -13.13
C LEU A 82 27.57 7.02 -11.67
N ARG A 83 28.82 7.36 -11.32
CA ARG A 83 29.30 7.37 -9.94
C ARG A 83 29.65 8.79 -9.53
N LEU A 84 29.19 9.20 -8.34
CA LEU A 84 29.47 10.51 -7.76
C LEU A 84 29.99 10.33 -6.33
N ASP A 85 31.18 10.85 -6.04
CA ASP A 85 31.65 10.98 -4.67
C ASP A 85 30.79 12.01 -3.94
N VAL A 86 30.17 11.59 -2.84
CA VAL A 86 29.24 12.42 -2.07
C VAL A 86 29.44 12.21 -0.57
N GLN A 87 29.31 13.29 0.21
CA GLN A 87 29.23 13.22 1.66
C GLN A 87 28.14 14.17 2.15
N ASN A 88 27.22 13.66 2.97
CA ASN A 88 26.29 14.52 3.67
C ASN A 88 27.03 15.29 4.79
N GLY A 89 27.09 16.62 4.67
CA GLY A 89 27.72 17.50 5.66
C GLY A 89 26.81 17.85 6.83
N MET A 90 25.55 17.39 6.82
CA MET A 90 24.57 17.63 7.88
C MET A 90 24.60 16.49 8.91
N PRO A 91 24.26 16.77 10.19
CA PRO A 91 24.14 15.73 11.21
C PRO A 91 22.83 14.94 11.15
N TRP A 92 22.02 15.14 10.10
CA TRP A 92 20.76 14.45 9.82
C TRP A 92 20.71 14.03 8.35
N PRO A 93 19.90 13.02 7.98
CA PRO A 93 19.77 12.60 6.58
C PRO A 93 19.15 13.70 5.71
N VAL A 94 19.63 13.84 4.49
CA VAL A 94 19.13 14.82 3.52
C VAL A 94 18.72 14.15 2.21
N THR A 95 17.84 14.79 1.44
CA THR A 95 17.40 14.28 0.14
C THR A 95 18.13 14.99 -0.99
N LEU A 96 18.79 14.22 -1.86
CA LEU A 96 19.42 14.70 -3.08
C LEU A 96 18.56 14.29 -4.28
N LEU A 97 18.25 15.26 -5.14
CA LEU A 97 17.66 15.05 -6.46
C LEU A 97 18.77 15.17 -7.50
N VAL A 98 18.86 14.19 -8.40
CA VAL A 98 19.81 14.20 -9.52
C VAL A 98 19.04 14.14 -10.83
N ASP A 99 19.35 15.04 -11.74
CA ASP A 99 18.79 15.08 -13.11
C ASP A 99 19.93 15.09 -14.14
N VAL A 100 19.97 14.06 -14.99
CA VAL A 100 20.91 13.96 -16.11
C VAL A 100 20.17 14.28 -17.40
N ALA A 101 20.40 15.49 -17.91
CA ALA A 101 19.79 15.96 -19.16
C ALA A 101 20.65 15.55 -20.37
N SER A 102 20.02 14.95 -21.38
CA SER A 102 20.69 14.49 -22.59
C SER A 102 19.75 14.55 -23.80
N ASN A 103 20.10 15.32 -24.84
CA ASN A 103 19.34 15.41 -26.09
C ASN A 103 17.80 15.59 -25.91
N GLY A 104 17.37 16.46 -24.99
CA GLY A 104 15.95 16.68 -24.67
C GLY A 104 15.28 15.58 -23.82
N LYS A 105 16.02 14.54 -23.42
CA LYS A 105 15.63 13.52 -22.45
C LYS A 105 16.22 13.83 -21.08
N HIS A 106 15.65 13.24 -20.04
CA HIS A 106 16.07 13.37 -18.66
C HIS A 106 16.03 12.02 -17.95
N LEU A 107 17.09 11.68 -17.23
CA LEU A 107 17.04 10.66 -16.18
C LEU A 107 17.06 11.33 -14.81
N LYS A 108 16.08 10.98 -13.98
CA LYS A 108 15.89 11.59 -12.67
C LYS A 108 15.90 10.54 -11.57
N THR A 109 16.56 10.85 -10.47
CA THR A 109 16.50 10.02 -9.26
C THR A 109 16.45 10.88 -8.01
N THR A 110 15.83 10.32 -6.96
CA THR A 110 15.77 10.89 -5.62
C THR A 110 16.47 9.93 -4.67
N VAL A 111 17.46 10.41 -3.93
CA VAL A 111 18.30 9.58 -3.07
C VAL A 111 18.39 10.19 -1.68
N GLY A 112 18.20 9.37 -0.65
CA GLY A 112 18.49 9.74 0.72
C GLY A 112 19.98 9.62 1.02
N LEU A 113 20.59 10.70 1.49
CA LEU A 113 21.99 10.73 1.93
C LEU A 113 22.03 10.65 3.46
N PRO A 114 22.42 9.53 4.07
CA PRO A 114 22.59 9.45 5.52
C PRO A 114 23.76 10.35 5.96
N PRO A 115 23.74 10.88 7.20
CA PRO A 115 24.91 11.54 7.75
C PRO A 115 26.05 10.53 7.90
N GLY A 116 27.30 10.98 7.75
CA GLY A 116 28.47 10.15 8.02
C GLY A 116 29.60 10.30 7.01
N PRO A 117 30.36 9.22 6.76
CA PRO A 117 31.54 9.28 5.91
C PRO A 117 31.15 9.52 4.44
N PRO A 118 32.10 10.00 3.62
CA PRO A 118 31.93 10.03 2.17
C PRO A 118 31.60 8.64 1.62
N GLN A 119 30.81 8.62 0.55
CA GLN A 119 30.37 7.42 -0.15
C GLN A 119 30.34 7.67 -1.66
N ILE A 120 30.27 6.58 -2.43
CA ILE A 120 29.99 6.64 -3.86
C ILE A 120 28.47 6.52 -4.04
N LEU A 121 27.87 7.50 -4.69
CA LEU A 121 26.51 7.44 -5.21
C LEU A 121 26.54 6.87 -6.63
N SER A 122 25.98 5.68 -6.79
CA SER A 122 25.82 4.96 -8.06
C SER A 122 24.41 5.17 -8.63
N ILE A 123 24.31 5.72 -9.84
CA ILE A 123 23.05 5.99 -10.53
C ILE A 123 23.06 5.26 -11.87
N PRO A 124 22.20 4.23 -12.05
CA PRO A 124 22.03 3.59 -13.35
C PRO A 124 21.61 4.61 -14.41
N LEU A 125 22.26 4.58 -15.57
CA LEU A 125 21.96 5.45 -16.72
C LEU A 125 20.87 4.85 -17.62
N HIS A 126 19.88 4.23 -16.99
CA HIS A 126 18.64 3.74 -17.58
C HIS A 126 17.54 3.76 -16.52
N ALA A 127 16.27 3.72 -16.95
CA ALA A 127 15.15 3.70 -16.01
C ALA A 127 15.09 2.36 -15.26
N THR A 128 14.94 2.41 -13.94
CA THR A 128 14.83 1.24 -13.08
C THR A 128 14.00 1.58 -11.84
N SER A 129 13.38 0.58 -11.23
CA SER A 129 12.58 0.77 -10.01
C SER A 129 12.51 -0.53 -9.19
N PRO A 130 12.17 -0.46 -7.89
CA PRO A 130 11.84 -1.66 -7.13
C PRO A 130 10.70 -2.46 -7.78
N ARG A 131 9.77 -1.77 -8.46
CA ARG A 131 8.63 -2.38 -9.18
C ARG A 131 9.08 -3.27 -10.33
N ALA A 132 10.13 -2.88 -11.06
CA ALA A 132 10.74 -3.72 -12.09
C ALA A 132 11.23 -5.08 -11.54
N PHE A 133 11.51 -5.14 -10.23
CA PHE A 133 11.91 -6.35 -9.52
C PHE A 133 10.78 -6.98 -8.67
N GLY A 134 9.54 -6.50 -8.79
CA GLY A 134 8.37 -7.02 -8.07
C GLY A 134 8.25 -6.59 -6.61
N MET A 135 8.88 -5.48 -6.23
CA MET A 135 8.83 -4.92 -4.88
C MET A 135 8.23 -3.51 -4.90
N GLN A 136 7.51 -3.12 -3.85
CA GLN A 136 7.14 -1.72 -3.66
C GLN A 136 8.33 -0.88 -3.16
N VAL A 137 9.15 -1.44 -2.28
CA VAL A 137 10.33 -0.75 -1.71
C VAL A 137 11.60 -1.55 -2.01
N GLY A 138 12.66 -0.87 -2.46
CA GLY A 138 13.96 -1.51 -2.73
C GLY A 138 14.79 -1.78 -1.46
N PRO A 139 15.91 -2.50 -1.58
CA PRO A 139 16.82 -2.75 -0.46
C PRO A 139 17.28 -1.45 0.23
N PRO A 140 17.47 -1.49 1.55
CA PRO A 140 17.92 -0.32 2.30
C PRO A 140 19.32 0.10 1.85
N MET A 141 19.54 1.42 1.85
CA MET A 141 20.83 2.03 1.60
C MET A 141 21.41 2.59 2.90
N PRO A 142 22.73 2.58 3.09
CA PRO A 142 23.77 2.21 2.11
C PRO A 142 23.96 0.69 1.93
N PHE A 143 24.36 0.29 0.73
CA PHE A 143 24.74 -1.07 0.37
C PHE A 143 26.22 -1.29 0.67
N ASP A 144 26.56 -2.39 1.35
CA ASP A 144 27.93 -2.82 1.61
C ASP A 144 28.09 -4.29 1.18
N ASP A 145 29.03 -4.54 0.27
CA ASP A 145 29.39 -5.88 -0.22
C ASP A 145 30.59 -6.49 0.54
N GLY A 146 31.04 -5.83 1.62
CA GLY A 146 32.22 -6.18 2.40
C GLY A 146 33.54 -5.63 1.83
N ALA A 147 33.52 -5.13 0.59
CA ALA A 147 34.67 -4.48 -0.06
C ALA A 147 34.45 -2.98 -0.24
N THR A 148 33.23 -2.54 -0.50
CA THR A 148 32.90 -1.15 -0.77
C THR A 148 31.47 -0.82 -0.35
N LYS A 149 31.35 0.29 0.39
CA LYS A 149 30.07 0.86 0.79
C LYS A 149 29.60 1.92 -0.22
N ARG A 150 28.39 1.76 -0.75
CA ARG A 150 27.82 2.62 -1.80
C ARG A 150 26.38 3.00 -1.50
N LEU A 151 25.95 4.13 -2.04
CA LEU A 151 24.55 4.50 -2.19
C LEU A 151 24.16 4.15 -3.61
N VAL A 152 23.23 3.21 -3.81
CA VAL A 152 22.77 2.83 -5.15
C VAL A 152 21.36 3.36 -5.35
N ALA A 153 21.15 4.14 -6.40
CA ALA A 153 19.83 4.61 -6.79
C ALA A 153 19.00 3.43 -7.31
N THR A 154 18.06 2.95 -6.49
CA THR A 154 17.16 1.84 -6.83
C THR A 154 15.92 2.27 -7.62
N ASN A 155 15.70 3.59 -7.73
CA ASN A 155 14.66 4.19 -8.57
C ASN A 155 15.26 5.30 -9.44
N VAL A 156 15.15 5.15 -10.75
CA VAL A 156 15.57 6.12 -11.77
C VAL A 156 14.47 6.18 -12.82
N ASP A 157 13.96 7.38 -13.09
CA ASP A 157 12.86 7.62 -14.02
C ASP A 157 13.33 8.37 -15.26
N GLY A 158 12.73 8.05 -16.41
CA GLY A 158 12.92 8.79 -17.66
C GLY A 158 13.79 8.07 -18.70
N ALA A 159 14.56 8.83 -19.48
CA ALA A 159 15.33 8.31 -20.60
C ALA A 159 16.66 9.04 -20.77
N PHE A 160 17.61 8.39 -21.44
CA PHE A 160 18.99 8.84 -21.57
C PHE A 160 19.50 8.77 -23.02
N ASP A 161 20.53 9.57 -23.30
CA ASP A 161 21.31 9.53 -24.54
C ASP A 161 22.79 9.84 -24.22
N ALA A 162 23.62 8.79 -24.17
CA ALA A 162 25.04 8.91 -23.83
C ALA A 162 25.84 9.79 -24.79
N SER A 163 25.37 9.98 -26.03
CA SER A 163 26.11 10.71 -27.06
C SER A 163 26.02 12.24 -26.93
N ALA A 164 25.06 12.73 -26.15
CA ALA A 164 24.71 14.15 -26.10
C ALA A 164 24.27 14.59 -24.70
N VAL A 165 25.11 14.33 -23.69
CA VAL A 165 24.84 14.72 -22.30
C VAL A 165 25.08 16.22 -22.13
N GLN A 166 24.03 16.93 -21.73
CA GLN A 166 24.01 18.39 -21.65
C GLN A 166 24.32 18.90 -20.24
N SER A 167 23.87 18.18 -19.21
CA SER A 167 24.15 18.56 -17.83
C SER A 167 23.83 17.46 -16.82
N VAL A 168 24.49 17.53 -15.66
CA VAL A 168 24.06 16.87 -14.42
C VAL A 168 23.65 17.95 -13.43
N THR A 169 22.40 17.94 -12.99
CA THR A 169 21.87 18.86 -11.99
C THR A 169 21.75 18.15 -10.65
N LEU A 170 22.41 18.71 -9.64
CA LEU A 170 22.31 18.30 -8.24
C LEU A 170 21.40 19.30 -7.53
N SER A 171 20.30 18.85 -6.96
CA SER A 171 19.31 19.72 -6.31
C SER A 171 18.68 19.06 -5.10
N MET A 172 17.83 19.78 -4.37
CA MET A 172 17.13 19.25 -3.20
C MET A 172 15.66 19.73 -3.21
N PRO A 173 14.72 18.97 -2.61
CA PRO A 173 13.40 19.50 -2.29
C PRO A 173 13.54 20.73 -1.38
N GLN A 174 12.61 21.69 -1.44
CA GLN A 174 12.66 22.95 -0.69
C GLN A 174 13.10 22.75 0.77
N PRO A 175 14.36 23.06 1.12
CA PRO A 175 14.87 22.74 2.44
C PRO A 175 14.43 23.80 3.45
N GLY A 176 14.01 23.41 4.65
CA GLY A 176 13.61 24.36 5.70
C GLY A 176 14.76 25.15 6.32
N ALA A 177 15.99 24.68 6.14
CA ALA A 177 17.23 25.32 6.57
C ALA A 177 18.32 25.09 5.52
N ALA A 178 19.41 25.85 5.55
CA ALA A 178 20.53 25.60 4.65
C ALA A 178 21.11 24.19 4.86
N GLN A 179 21.34 23.45 3.78
CA GLN A 179 21.86 22.08 3.82
C GLN A 179 23.15 22.00 3.02
N THR A 180 24.20 21.42 3.61
CA THR A 180 25.51 21.29 2.99
C THR A 180 25.78 19.84 2.63
N VAL A 181 26.11 19.60 1.36
CA VAL A 181 26.57 18.32 0.82
C VAL A 181 27.92 18.56 0.18
N LEU A 182 28.87 17.66 0.42
CA LEU A 182 30.18 17.72 -0.21
C LEU A 182 30.21 16.78 -1.40
N PHE A 183 30.82 17.23 -2.49
CA PHE A 183 30.90 16.48 -3.74
C PHE A 183 32.34 16.42 -4.26
N GLY A 184 32.71 15.29 -4.87
CA GLY A 184 34.05 15.04 -5.41
C GLY A 184 34.01 14.70 -6.89
N LYS A 185 34.58 13.56 -7.25
CA LYS A 185 34.64 13.08 -8.63
C LYS A 185 33.30 12.53 -9.09
N LEU A 186 33.04 12.72 -10.38
CA LEU A 186 31.94 12.11 -11.12
C LEU A 186 32.53 11.36 -12.32
N ASP A 187 32.25 10.06 -12.42
CA ASP A 187 32.64 9.25 -13.57
C ASP A 187 31.50 8.35 -14.05
N THR A 188 31.73 7.63 -15.14
CA THR A 188 30.80 6.62 -15.65
C THR A 188 31.52 5.30 -15.83
N VAL A 189 30.89 4.22 -15.39
CA VAL A 189 31.36 2.85 -15.62
C VAL A 189 30.39 2.09 -16.49
N ALA A 190 30.88 1.07 -17.21
CA ALA A 190 30.03 0.23 -18.05
C ALA A 190 29.13 -0.70 -17.22
N GLY A 191 27.91 -0.93 -17.70
CA GLY A 191 26.97 -1.89 -17.13
C GLY A 191 26.31 -1.44 -15.81
N ASP A 192 25.55 -2.37 -15.23
CA ASP A 192 24.69 -2.17 -14.05
C ASP A 192 25.06 -3.13 -12.90
N ASP A 193 26.32 -3.55 -12.84
CA ASP A 193 26.79 -4.50 -11.83
C ASP A 193 26.56 -4.00 -10.40
N GLU A 194 26.60 -2.68 -10.18
CA GLU A 194 26.35 -2.08 -8.86
C GLU A 194 24.88 -2.18 -8.45
N LEU A 195 23.96 -1.97 -9.40
CA LEU A 195 22.53 -2.22 -9.18
C LEU A 195 22.30 -3.71 -8.94
N ARG A 196 22.88 -4.58 -9.78
CA ARG A 196 22.78 -6.04 -9.61
C ARG A 196 23.28 -6.49 -8.25
N ALA A 197 24.42 -5.99 -7.80
CA ALA A 197 25.02 -6.29 -6.51
C ALA A 197 24.14 -5.82 -5.35
N ALA A 198 23.52 -4.64 -5.45
CA ALA A 198 22.60 -4.13 -4.43
C ALA A 198 21.41 -5.09 -4.16
N TYR A 199 20.99 -5.86 -5.15
CA TYR A 199 19.92 -6.86 -5.02
C TYR A 199 20.40 -8.31 -4.83
N THR A 200 21.69 -8.59 -5.01
CA THR A 200 22.20 -9.98 -4.99
C THR A 200 22.28 -10.54 -3.58
N GLY A 201 21.71 -11.74 -3.36
CA GLY A 201 21.78 -12.46 -2.10
C GLY A 201 21.17 -11.69 -0.93
N ILE A 202 20.13 -10.90 -1.16
CA ILE A 202 19.42 -10.14 -0.13
C ILE A 202 18.49 -11.01 0.72
N VAL A 203 18.13 -12.22 0.28
CA VAL A 203 17.21 -13.13 0.98
C VAL A 203 17.91 -14.42 1.38
N ASP A 204 17.87 -14.78 2.68
CA ASP A 204 18.40 -16.05 3.17
C ASP A 204 17.40 -17.22 3.01
N ARG A 205 17.81 -18.42 3.45
CA ARG A 205 16.98 -19.65 3.38
C ARG A 205 15.69 -19.62 4.20
N TYR A 206 15.47 -18.60 5.02
CA TYR A 206 14.27 -18.37 5.82
C TYR A 206 13.46 -17.17 5.31
N GLY A 207 13.90 -16.51 4.23
CA GLY A 207 13.26 -15.28 3.74
C GLY A 207 13.69 -14.00 4.43
N GLN A 208 14.69 -14.04 5.30
CA GLN A 208 15.14 -12.87 6.06
C GLN A 208 16.14 -12.07 5.23
N PHE A 209 16.13 -10.75 5.42
CA PHE A 209 17.14 -9.88 4.84
C PHE A 209 18.54 -10.24 5.35
N THR A 210 19.50 -10.49 4.46
CA THR A 210 20.83 -10.99 4.81
C THR A 210 21.73 -9.95 5.45
N ARG A 211 21.56 -8.67 5.13
CA ARG A 211 22.54 -7.61 5.46
C ARG A 211 22.20 -6.75 6.68
N ALA A 212 21.18 -7.14 7.44
CA ALA A 212 20.86 -6.53 8.73
C ALA A 212 20.69 -7.59 9.82
N THR A 213 20.79 -7.17 11.07
CA THR A 213 20.52 -8.01 12.24
C THR A 213 19.51 -7.30 13.12
N TRP A 214 18.55 -8.06 13.64
CA TRP A 214 17.52 -7.60 14.56
C TRP A 214 17.23 -8.71 15.60
N PRO A 215 16.55 -8.41 16.72
CA PRO A 215 16.38 -9.37 17.82
C PRO A 215 15.69 -10.68 17.42
N GLU A 216 14.76 -10.65 16.47
CA GLU A 216 13.98 -11.80 16.00
C GLU A 216 14.68 -12.64 14.92
N LYS A 217 15.82 -12.17 14.38
CA LYS A 217 16.54 -12.88 13.32
C LYS A 217 17.05 -14.24 13.82
N ILE A 218 16.96 -15.26 12.97
CA ILE A 218 17.46 -16.62 13.24
C ILE A 218 18.44 -17.09 12.17
N ASP A 219 19.29 -18.06 12.51
CA ASP A 219 20.29 -18.66 11.61
C ASP A 219 20.12 -20.18 11.46
N SER A 220 19.41 -20.85 12.37
CA SER A 220 19.32 -22.31 12.45
C SER A 220 17.88 -22.81 12.61
N ASP A 221 17.61 -24.02 12.09
CA ASP A 221 16.28 -24.65 12.20
C ASP A 221 15.94 -24.94 13.67
N ALA A 222 16.94 -25.24 14.50
CA ALA A 222 16.78 -25.40 15.94
C ALA A 222 16.32 -24.10 16.62
N ALA A 223 16.92 -22.96 16.27
CA ALA A 223 16.49 -21.66 16.78
C ALA A 223 15.08 -21.31 16.28
N LEU A 224 14.79 -21.54 15.00
CA LEU A 224 13.46 -21.35 14.41
C LEU A 224 12.40 -22.19 15.15
N LYS A 225 12.61 -23.50 15.28
CA LYS A 225 11.68 -24.43 15.95
C LYS A 225 11.50 -24.06 17.42
N LYS A 226 12.55 -23.65 18.12
CA LYS A 226 12.46 -23.21 19.51
C LYS A 226 11.63 -21.93 19.62
N ARG A 227 12.05 -20.85 18.97
CA ARG A 227 11.44 -19.51 19.11
C ARG A 227 10.02 -19.44 18.56
N ALA A 228 9.73 -20.08 17.44
CA ALA A 228 8.36 -20.09 16.90
C ALA A 228 7.40 -20.88 17.80
N ASN A 229 7.87 -21.85 18.59
CA ASN A 229 7.03 -22.62 19.51
C ASN A 229 7.07 -22.10 20.95
N GLU A 230 7.82 -21.04 21.24
CA GLU A 230 7.74 -20.32 22.51
C GLU A 230 6.38 -19.61 22.58
N VAL A 231 5.47 -20.18 23.36
CA VAL A 231 4.15 -19.60 23.62
C VAL A 231 4.15 -19.08 25.05
N THR A 232 3.87 -17.79 25.21
CA THR A 232 3.52 -17.26 26.53
C THR A 232 2.16 -17.82 26.92
N ALA A 233 2.07 -18.47 28.09
CA ALA A 233 0.81 -19.00 28.59
C ALA A 233 -0.27 -17.89 28.61
N SER A 234 -1.43 -18.16 28.01
CA SER A 234 -2.58 -17.29 28.17
C SER A 234 -3.03 -17.35 29.62
N ALA A 235 -3.09 -16.20 30.30
CA ALA A 235 -3.76 -16.15 31.59
C ALA A 235 -5.25 -16.48 31.41
N ASP A 236 -5.84 -17.19 32.37
CA ASP A 236 -7.27 -17.50 32.37
C ASP A 236 -8.07 -16.19 32.29
N VAL A 237 -8.90 -16.08 31.25
CA VAL A 237 -9.72 -14.90 31.01
C VAL A 237 -11.04 -15.09 31.73
N GLN A 238 -11.22 -14.35 32.84
CA GLN A 238 -12.48 -14.30 33.57
C GLN A 238 -13.34 -13.15 33.07
N GLY A 239 -14.65 -13.22 33.25
CA GLY A 239 -15.56 -12.12 32.90
C GLY A 239 -15.88 -12.00 31.40
N LEU A 240 -15.60 -13.06 30.61
CA LEU A 240 -16.05 -13.17 29.23
C LEU A 240 -16.94 -14.40 29.07
N ASP A 241 -17.91 -14.32 28.16
CA ASP A 241 -18.71 -15.45 27.72
C ASP A 241 -17.95 -16.35 26.73
N ARG A 242 -18.57 -17.45 26.27
CA ARG A 242 -17.86 -18.39 25.39
C ARG A 242 -17.43 -17.78 24.06
N TYR A 243 -18.08 -16.71 23.60
CA TYR A 243 -17.78 -16.00 22.35
C TYR A 243 -16.82 -14.82 22.55
N GLY A 244 -16.40 -14.54 23.78
CA GLY A 244 -15.53 -13.41 24.12
C GLY A 244 -16.30 -12.12 24.45
N GLY A 245 -17.61 -12.19 24.70
CA GLY A 245 -18.44 -11.07 25.13
C GLY A 245 -18.30 -10.76 26.61
N ARG A 246 -18.36 -9.49 26.98
CA ARG A 246 -18.17 -8.97 28.32
C ARG A 246 -19.34 -9.25 29.25
N THR A 247 -19.12 -10.10 30.25
CA THR A 247 -20.13 -10.42 31.28
C THR A 247 -20.11 -9.45 32.45
N ASP A 248 -19.13 -8.54 32.50
CA ASP A 248 -19.04 -7.45 33.48
C ASP A 248 -19.92 -6.24 33.15
N LEU A 249 -20.52 -6.22 31.96
CA LEU A 249 -21.45 -5.18 31.50
C LEU A 249 -22.90 -5.67 31.56
N PRO A 250 -23.90 -4.77 31.62
CA PRO A 250 -25.31 -5.18 31.65
C PRO A 250 -25.68 -5.97 30.39
N ALA A 251 -26.35 -7.10 30.59
CA ALA A 251 -26.80 -7.99 29.52
C ALA A 251 -27.69 -7.25 28.52
N MET A 252 -27.59 -7.68 27.27
CA MET A 252 -28.32 -7.21 26.09
C MET A 252 -29.22 -8.33 25.55
N LYS A 253 -29.85 -8.10 24.39
CA LYS A 253 -30.79 -9.07 23.82
C LYS A 253 -30.07 -10.37 23.45
N VAL A 254 -30.60 -11.51 23.89
CA VAL A 254 -30.14 -12.84 23.45
C VAL A 254 -30.86 -13.20 22.15
N THR A 255 -30.11 -13.44 21.07
CA THR A 255 -30.66 -13.81 19.75
C THR A 255 -30.15 -15.16 19.25
N GLY A 256 -29.11 -15.72 19.87
CA GLY A 256 -28.38 -16.88 19.35
C GLY A 256 -27.38 -16.54 18.24
N TRP A 257 -27.26 -15.26 17.85
CA TRP A 257 -26.40 -14.78 16.77
C TRP A 257 -25.69 -13.49 17.15
N PHE A 258 -24.54 -13.21 16.53
CA PHE A 258 -23.95 -11.89 16.65
C PHE A 258 -24.87 -10.84 16.03
N HIS A 259 -25.02 -9.69 16.70
CA HIS A 259 -25.80 -8.56 16.18
C HIS A 259 -25.28 -7.24 16.72
N ALA A 260 -25.67 -6.12 16.12
CA ALA A 260 -25.38 -4.79 16.64
C ALA A 260 -26.51 -4.32 17.57
N GLN A 261 -26.15 -3.73 18.72
CA GLN A 261 -27.11 -3.11 19.63
C GLN A 261 -26.52 -1.85 20.26
N LYS A 262 -27.34 -0.81 20.39
CA LYS A 262 -27.00 0.39 21.14
C LYS A 262 -27.38 0.24 22.62
N GLN A 263 -26.49 0.61 23.52
CA GLN A 263 -26.73 0.70 24.96
C GLN A 263 -26.34 2.10 25.44
N GLY A 264 -27.34 2.91 25.80
CA GLY A 264 -27.15 4.34 26.01
C GLY A 264 -26.71 5.05 24.72
N ASN A 265 -25.61 5.81 24.78
CA ASN A 265 -25.06 6.52 23.62
C ASN A 265 -23.97 5.72 22.87
N ARG A 266 -23.80 4.44 23.19
CA ARG A 266 -22.73 3.60 22.65
C ARG A 266 -23.27 2.43 21.86
N TRP A 267 -22.71 2.22 20.67
CA TRP A 267 -22.90 1.01 19.90
C TRP A 267 -21.97 -0.12 20.38
N TRP A 268 -22.50 -1.34 20.38
CA TRP A 268 -21.76 -2.56 20.63
C TRP A 268 -22.12 -3.60 19.57
N LEU A 269 -21.19 -4.49 19.26
CA LEU A 269 -21.57 -5.82 18.82
C LEU A 269 -22.05 -6.58 20.06
N VAL A 270 -22.89 -7.58 19.86
CA VAL A 270 -23.45 -8.39 20.93
C VAL A 270 -23.27 -9.85 20.55
N THR A 271 -22.75 -10.64 21.48
CA THR A 271 -22.57 -12.08 21.28
C THR A 271 -23.91 -12.80 21.18
N PRO A 272 -23.92 -14.05 20.67
CA PRO A 272 -25.09 -14.92 20.72
C PRO A 272 -25.74 -15.07 22.10
N GLU A 273 -24.97 -14.90 23.18
CA GLU A 273 -25.43 -15.00 24.57
C GLU A 273 -25.89 -13.66 25.17
N GLY A 274 -25.90 -12.58 24.38
CA GLY A 274 -26.41 -11.29 24.83
C GLY A 274 -25.40 -10.44 25.60
N HIS A 275 -24.09 -10.61 25.39
CA HIS A 275 -23.06 -9.79 26.06
C HIS A 275 -22.38 -8.84 25.09
N ALA A 276 -21.98 -7.68 25.60
CA ALA A 276 -21.30 -6.65 24.82
C ALA A 276 -19.96 -7.18 24.25
N PHE A 277 -19.72 -6.94 22.98
CA PHE A 277 -18.55 -7.42 22.25
C PHE A 277 -17.90 -6.26 21.51
N PHE A 278 -16.59 -6.10 21.70
CA PHE A 278 -15.75 -5.22 20.88
C PHE A 278 -14.84 -6.12 20.05
N SER A 279 -15.02 -6.13 18.73
CA SER A 279 -14.31 -7.07 17.86
C SER A 279 -12.85 -6.63 17.68
N LEU A 280 -11.94 -7.31 18.36
CA LEU A 280 -10.49 -7.17 18.22
C LEU A 280 -10.02 -8.29 17.29
N GLY A 281 -9.82 -7.93 16.02
CA GLY A 281 -9.55 -8.89 14.95
C GLY A 281 -8.16 -8.81 14.37
N VAL A 282 -7.76 -9.88 13.67
CA VAL A 282 -6.56 -9.93 12.84
C VAL A 282 -6.93 -10.46 11.47
N ASN A 283 -6.64 -9.70 10.43
CA ASN A 283 -6.84 -10.13 9.05
C ASN A 283 -5.69 -11.02 8.57
N ALA A 284 -5.95 -11.78 7.50
CA ALA A 284 -4.94 -12.58 6.80
C ALA A 284 -4.24 -13.59 7.75
N VAL A 285 -5.00 -14.20 8.66
CA VAL A 285 -4.52 -15.35 9.44
C VAL A 285 -4.54 -16.58 8.53
N ASN A 286 -3.55 -16.67 7.65
CA ASN A 286 -3.39 -17.75 6.69
C ASN A 286 -1.90 -18.11 6.55
N ARG A 287 -1.62 -19.16 5.78
CA ARG A 287 -0.25 -19.62 5.49
C ARG A 287 0.27 -19.17 4.13
N THR A 288 -0.55 -18.51 3.33
CA THR A 288 -0.30 -18.29 1.90
C THR A 288 0.26 -16.91 1.56
N ASP A 289 0.24 -15.98 2.51
CA ASP A 289 0.70 -14.61 2.28
C ASP A 289 2.24 -14.47 2.27
N GLY A 290 2.96 -15.56 2.56
CA GLY A 290 4.42 -15.64 2.43
C GLY A 290 4.92 -15.94 1.02
N ARG A 291 4.04 -15.97 0.01
CA ARG A 291 4.40 -16.27 -1.39
C ARG A 291 5.07 -15.08 -2.06
N THR A 292 6.20 -15.35 -2.71
CA THR A 292 6.91 -14.38 -3.55
C THR A 292 7.40 -15.03 -4.85
N TYR A 293 7.43 -14.30 -5.96
CA TYR A 293 7.97 -14.80 -7.22
C TYR A 293 9.49 -15.02 -7.10
N VAL A 294 10.02 -16.05 -7.75
CA VAL A 294 11.46 -16.37 -7.74
C VAL A 294 12.03 -16.39 -9.16
N GLN A 295 11.23 -16.79 -10.14
CA GLN A 295 11.64 -16.84 -11.53
C GLN A 295 12.12 -15.47 -12.03
N GLY A 296 13.32 -15.42 -12.62
CA GLY A 296 13.94 -14.20 -13.13
C GLY A 296 14.66 -13.36 -12.06
N ARG A 297 14.57 -13.78 -10.79
CA ARG A 297 15.13 -13.10 -9.61
C ARG A 297 15.87 -14.04 -8.68
N GLU A 298 16.27 -15.22 -9.17
CA GLU A 298 16.99 -16.25 -8.41
C GLU A 298 18.21 -15.69 -7.68
N PHE A 299 18.92 -14.75 -8.31
CA PHE A 299 20.10 -14.08 -7.76
C PHE A 299 19.86 -13.30 -6.46
N MET A 300 18.61 -12.93 -6.15
CA MET A 300 18.26 -12.25 -4.91
C MET A 300 18.29 -13.19 -3.70
N PHE A 301 18.25 -14.49 -3.93
CA PHE A 301 18.16 -15.51 -2.88
C PHE A 301 19.50 -16.22 -2.74
N THR A 302 19.96 -16.42 -1.51
CA THR A 302 21.17 -17.23 -1.25
C THR A 302 20.91 -18.73 -1.46
N ASP A 303 19.65 -19.14 -1.41
CA ASP A 303 19.18 -20.50 -1.66
C ASP A 303 17.76 -20.47 -2.24
N THR A 304 17.56 -21.09 -3.40
CA THR A 304 16.25 -21.22 -4.06
C THR A 304 15.66 -22.63 -3.98
N ASN A 305 16.28 -23.56 -3.26
CA ASN A 305 15.83 -24.96 -3.19
C ASN A 305 14.41 -25.09 -2.65
N GLY A 306 14.02 -24.21 -1.71
CA GLY A 306 12.66 -24.15 -1.18
C GLY A 306 11.59 -23.92 -2.27
N ALA A 307 11.92 -23.18 -3.33
CA ALA A 307 11.03 -22.92 -4.45
C ALA A 307 10.78 -24.15 -5.34
N ASN A 308 11.63 -25.18 -5.24
CA ASN A 308 11.46 -26.46 -5.95
C ASN A 308 10.84 -27.54 -5.05
N GLY A 309 10.53 -27.21 -3.79
CA GLY A 309 9.94 -28.12 -2.81
C GLY A 309 8.41 -28.07 -2.77
N PRO A 310 7.78 -28.66 -1.73
CA PRO A 310 6.32 -28.70 -1.58
C PRO A 310 5.66 -27.33 -1.35
N TYR A 311 6.46 -26.30 -1.08
CA TYR A 311 6.01 -24.92 -0.89
C TYR A 311 6.37 -24.02 -2.08
N GLY A 312 6.68 -24.63 -3.24
CA GLY A 312 6.83 -23.93 -4.51
C GLY A 312 5.61 -24.12 -5.42
N GLY A 313 5.45 -23.24 -6.39
CA GLY A 313 4.42 -23.36 -7.43
C GLY A 313 4.60 -22.35 -8.54
N ALA A 314 3.57 -22.19 -9.37
CA ALA A 314 3.50 -21.14 -10.40
C ALA A 314 2.18 -20.36 -10.28
N ALA A 315 2.20 -19.08 -10.63
CA ALA A 315 1.02 -18.22 -10.64
C ALA A 315 1.17 -17.13 -11.70
N ASP A 316 0.07 -16.47 -12.03
CA ASP A 316 0.02 -15.31 -12.92
C ASP A 316 -0.90 -14.25 -12.32
N SER A 317 -0.31 -13.15 -11.87
CA SER A 317 -1.01 -11.99 -11.29
C SER A 317 -1.14 -10.84 -12.29
N ARG A 318 -0.71 -11.02 -13.54
CA ARG A 318 -0.82 -9.99 -14.57
C ARG A 318 -2.27 -9.57 -14.76
N SER A 319 -2.49 -8.26 -14.73
CA SER A 319 -3.78 -7.64 -14.99
C SER A 319 -3.57 -6.18 -15.39
N ASN A 320 -4.65 -5.55 -15.86
CA ASN A 320 -4.66 -4.11 -16.16
C ASN A 320 -4.94 -3.25 -14.90
N ASN A 321 -4.90 -3.86 -13.72
CA ASN A 321 -5.17 -3.18 -12.46
C ASN A 321 -4.00 -2.29 -12.06
N GLY A 322 -4.29 -1.18 -11.35
CA GLY A 322 -3.26 -0.27 -10.87
C GLY A 322 -2.22 -0.95 -9.95
N SER A 323 -2.61 -1.98 -9.20
CA SER A 323 -1.70 -2.77 -8.35
C SER A 323 -0.61 -3.51 -9.12
N GLN A 324 -0.79 -3.75 -10.42
CA GLN A 324 0.19 -4.38 -11.31
C GLN A 324 1.00 -3.39 -12.14
N ARG A 325 0.70 -2.10 -12.06
CA ARG A 325 1.44 -1.08 -12.81
C ARG A 325 2.94 -1.18 -12.49
N ASP A 326 3.72 -1.20 -13.56
CA ASP A 326 5.19 -1.31 -13.58
C ASP A 326 5.76 -2.54 -12.84
N ASN A 327 4.93 -3.55 -12.51
CA ASN A 327 5.40 -4.76 -11.85
C ASN A 327 6.06 -5.70 -12.86
N GLY A 328 7.39 -5.73 -12.85
CA GLY A 328 8.19 -6.59 -13.75
C GLY A 328 8.19 -8.06 -13.35
N MET A 329 7.73 -8.41 -12.14
CA MET A 329 7.79 -9.76 -11.57
C MET A 329 6.44 -10.16 -10.97
N ASN A 330 5.46 -10.39 -11.84
CA ASN A 330 4.07 -10.70 -11.49
C ASN A 330 3.55 -12.04 -12.04
N HIS A 331 4.44 -12.91 -12.48
CA HIS A 331 4.07 -14.24 -12.96
C HIS A 331 5.29 -15.19 -12.92
N GLY A 332 5.01 -16.49 -13.01
CA GLY A 332 6.03 -17.54 -13.04
C GLY A 332 6.16 -18.28 -11.72
N ARG A 333 7.32 -18.91 -11.50
CA ARG A 333 7.57 -19.71 -10.29
C ARG A 333 7.59 -18.83 -9.04
N TRP A 334 6.95 -19.27 -7.98
CA TRP A 334 6.94 -18.65 -6.67
C TRP A 334 7.37 -19.62 -5.57
N TRP A 335 7.79 -19.06 -4.42
CA TRP A 335 8.09 -19.78 -3.19
C TRP A 335 7.28 -19.20 -2.03
N ASP A 336 6.56 -20.05 -1.31
CA ASP A 336 5.86 -19.73 -0.06
C ASP A 336 6.80 -19.89 1.14
N ILE A 337 7.52 -18.81 1.43
CA ILE A 337 8.57 -18.80 2.45
C ILE A 337 7.97 -19.05 3.83
N TYR A 338 6.84 -18.40 4.14
CA TYR A 338 6.19 -18.55 5.45
C TYR A 338 5.70 -19.98 5.67
N ALA A 339 4.96 -20.57 4.72
CA ALA A 339 4.52 -21.95 4.84
C ALA A 339 5.70 -22.93 4.98
N ASN A 340 6.81 -22.66 4.28
CA ASN A 340 8.04 -23.43 4.39
C ASN A 340 8.67 -23.31 5.79
N ASN A 341 8.71 -22.12 6.38
CA ASN A 341 9.22 -21.91 7.74
C ASN A 341 8.32 -22.59 8.78
N VAL A 342 7.00 -22.44 8.67
CA VAL A 342 6.05 -23.13 9.55
C VAL A 342 6.27 -24.64 9.52
N ALA A 343 6.53 -25.22 8.35
CA ALA A 343 6.81 -26.65 8.21
C ALA A 343 8.08 -27.10 8.94
N ARG A 344 9.09 -26.23 9.09
CA ARG A 344 10.31 -26.52 9.86
C ARG A 344 10.06 -26.53 11.38
N THR A 345 8.94 -25.97 11.83
CA THR A 345 8.64 -25.81 13.27
C THR A 345 7.80 -26.95 13.87
N PHE A 346 7.20 -27.81 13.04
CA PHE A 346 6.30 -28.87 13.48
C PHE A 346 6.66 -30.23 12.90
N ASP A 347 6.34 -31.26 13.67
CA ASP A 347 6.30 -32.64 13.21
C ASP A 347 4.81 -33.05 13.05
N GLY A 348 4.48 -33.93 12.11
CA GLY A 348 3.10 -34.43 11.92
C GLY A 348 2.18 -33.50 11.13
N ASN A 349 0.93 -33.28 11.59
CA ASN A 349 -0.05 -32.46 10.86
C ASN A 349 0.26 -30.97 11.05
N ILE A 350 1.05 -30.43 10.11
CA ILE A 350 1.53 -29.05 10.11
C ILE A 350 0.38 -28.04 10.12
N GLU A 351 -0.67 -28.27 9.32
CA GLU A 351 -1.77 -27.31 9.17
C GLU A 351 -2.60 -27.16 10.44
N ALA A 352 -3.01 -28.29 11.04
CA ALA A 352 -3.76 -28.29 12.29
C ALA A 352 -2.92 -27.73 13.45
N SER A 353 -1.62 -28.05 13.48
CA SER A 353 -0.70 -27.55 14.51
C SER A 353 -0.49 -26.04 14.41
N TRP A 354 -0.34 -25.53 13.19
CA TRP A 354 -0.26 -24.10 12.92
C TRP A 354 -1.56 -23.38 13.29
N ARG A 355 -2.73 -23.87 12.86
CA ARG A 355 -4.02 -23.26 13.22
C ARG A 355 -4.21 -23.20 14.73
N LYS A 356 -3.90 -24.30 15.44
CA LYS A 356 -3.93 -24.31 16.90
C LYS A 356 -3.00 -23.25 17.48
N ARG A 357 -1.73 -23.20 17.05
CA ARG A 357 -0.75 -22.21 17.52
C ARG A 357 -1.21 -20.78 17.26
N SER A 358 -1.74 -20.49 16.08
CA SER A 358 -2.26 -19.17 15.73
C SER A 358 -3.41 -18.76 16.64
N VAL A 359 -4.40 -19.63 16.87
CA VAL A 359 -5.52 -19.32 17.78
C VAL A 359 -5.05 -19.16 19.23
N ASP A 360 -4.14 -20.00 19.69
CA ASP A 360 -3.58 -19.89 21.04
C ASP A 360 -2.84 -18.56 21.24
N ARG A 361 -2.04 -18.13 20.25
CA ARG A 361 -1.37 -16.82 20.26
C ARG A 361 -2.36 -15.67 20.24
N LEU A 362 -3.33 -15.68 19.33
CA LEU A 362 -4.32 -14.63 19.22
C LEU A 362 -5.12 -14.46 20.53
N ARG A 363 -5.51 -15.57 21.16
CA ARG A 363 -6.16 -15.56 22.48
C ARG A 363 -5.23 -15.04 23.58
N ALA A 364 -3.97 -15.47 23.60
CA ALA A 364 -2.98 -14.96 24.56
C ALA A 364 -2.76 -13.45 24.41
N TRP A 365 -2.79 -12.94 23.18
CA TRP A 365 -2.73 -11.51 22.84
C TRP A 365 -4.07 -10.79 22.93
N ARG A 366 -5.10 -11.47 23.47
CA ARG A 366 -6.45 -10.93 23.73
C ARG A 366 -7.19 -10.46 22.48
N PHE A 367 -6.82 -10.95 21.30
CA PHE A 367 -7.71 -10.91 20.15
C PHE A 367 -8.85 -11.91 20.34
N ASN A 368 -10.02 -11.57 19.79
CA ASN A 368 -11.23 -12.37 19.93
C ASN A 368 -11.93 -12.67 18.59
N THR A 369 -11.36 -12.18 17.48
CA THR A 369 -11.93 -12.33 16.13
C THR A 369 -10.87 -12.72 15.11
N LEU A 370 -11.15 -13.70 14.25
CA LEU A 370 -10.45 -13.92 12.99
C LEU A 370 -11.04 -12.96 11.95
N GLY A 371 -10.25 -11.99 11.54
CA GLY A 371 -10.63 -11.01 10.53
C GLY A 371 -10.68 -11.61 9.13
N ASN A 372 -10.84 -10.74 8.14
CA ASN A 372 -11.00 -11.14 6.75
C ASN A 372 -9.75 -11.85 6.21
N TRP A 373 -9.90 -12.65 5.15
CA TRP A 373 -8.81 -13.41 4.50
C TRP A 373 -8.11 -14.46 5.37
N SER A 374 -8.70 -14.83 6.50
CA SER A 374 -8.21 -15.94 7.33
C SER A 374 -8.54 -17.30 6.69
N ASP A 375 -7.75 -18.32 6.99
CA ASP A 375 -7.95 -19.69 6.49
C ASP A 375 -9.37 -20.19 6.84
N PRO A 376 -10.24 -20.52 5.86
CA PRO A 376 -11.60 -20.96 6.13
C PRO A 376 -11.67 -22.27 6.95
N ALA A 377 -10.59 -23.04 7.03
CA ALA A 377 -10.52 -24.23 7.89
C ALA A 377 -10.65 -23.88 9.39
N PHE A 378 -10.41 -22.63 9.81
CA PHE A 378 -10.61 -22.20 11.20
C PHE A 378 -12.04 -22.39 11.69
N ALA A 379 -13.05 -22.26 10.82
CA ALA A 379 -14.45 -22.50 11.18
C ALA A 379 -14.69 -23.93 11.74
N ASN A 380 -13.84 -24.89 11.38
CA ASN A 380 -13.99 -26.31 11.72
C ASN A 380 -13.04 -26.83 12.81
N ASP A 381 -11.96 -26.11 13.16
CA ASP A 381 -10.86 -26.65 13.99
C ASP A 381 -10.90 -26.15 15.45
N LYS A 382 -10.94 -24.82 15.64
CA LYS A 382 -10.92 -24.13 16.94
C LYS A 382 -11.81 -22.90 16.90
N ARG A 383 -12.70 -22.76 17.89
CA ARG A 383 -13.75 -21.75 17.85
C ARG A 383 -13.22 -20.38 18.30
N MET A 384 -13.30 -19.39 17.43
CA MET A 384 -13.15 -17.96 17.70
C MET A 384 -14.16 -17.26 16.78
N ALA A 385 -14.63 -16.05 17.13
CA ALA A 385 -15.50 -15.32 16.21
C ALA A 385 -14.77 -15.11 14.88
N TYR A 386 -15.44 -15.19 13.73
CA TYR A 386 -14.78 -15.04 12.44
C TYR A 386 -15.65 -14.32 11.43
N THR A 387 -15.04 -13.82 10.35
CA THR A 387 -15.75 -13.16 9.24
C THR A 387 -15.52 -13.88 7.92
N VAL A 388 -16.46 -13.75 6.99
CA VAL A 388 -16.36 -14.37 5.65
C VAL A 388 -16.51 -13.30 4.56
N PRO A 389 -15.63 -13.26 3.54
CA PRO A 389 -15.81 -12.36 2.41
C PRO A 389 -16.80 -12.92 1.38
N ILE A 390 -17.63 -12.04 0.83
CA ILE A 390 -18.42 -12.23 -0.39
C ILE A 390 -17.65 -11.52 -1.51
N LEU A 391 -16.94 -12.29 -2.34
CA LEU A 391 -16.17 -11.74 -3.47
C LEU A 391 -17.02 -11.80 -4.74
N ILE A 392 -17.49 -10.65 -5.21
CA ILE A 392 -18.38 -10.55 -6.36
C ILE A 392 -17.54 -10.43 -7.62
N ARG A 393 -17.46 -11.52 -8.38
CA ARG A 393 -16.73 -11.59 -9.65
C ARG A 393 -17.63 -12.17 -10.73
N GLY A 394 -17.49 -11.67 -11.94
CA GLY A 394 -18.27 -12.13 -13.09
C GLY A 394 -18.06 -11.27 -14.31
N ASP A 395 -18.72 -11.66 -15.39
CA ASP A 395 -18.79 -10.87 -16.62
C ASP A 395 -19.99 -9.91 -16.53
N PHE A 396 -19.78 -8.78 -15.89
CA PHE A 396 -20.72 -7.66 -15.80
C PHE A 396 -20.02 -6.36 -16.22
N ASN A 397 -20.79 -5.34 -16.59
CA ASN A 397 -20.22 -4.05 -16.94
C ASN A 397 -19.45 -3.43 -15.76
N THR A 398 -18.44 -2.62 -16.05
CA THR A 398 -17.65 -1.94 -15.01
C THR A 398 -17.33 -0.48 -15.38
N VAL A 399 -17.21 0.37 -14.36
CA VAL A 399 -16.92 1.80 -14.48
C VAL A 399 -15.51 2.09 -13.98
N SER A 400 -14.72 2.81 -14.77
CA SER A 400 -13.41 3.30 -14.31
C SER A 400 -13.57 4.61 -13.59
N THR A 401 -12.79 4.79 -12.52
CA THR A 401 -12.66 6.08 -11.81
C THR A 401 -11.29 6.71 -12.02
N GLY A 402 -10.46 6.15 -12.91
CA GLY A 402 -9.05 6.52 -13.04
C GLY A 402 -8.17 6.07 -11.87
N TYR A 403 -8.77 5.54 -10.79
CA TYR A 403 -8.07 4.93 -9.64
C TYR A 403 -8.47 3.47 -9.47
N ASP A 404 -8.37 2.71 -10.56
CA ASP A 404 -8.76 1.29 -10.62
C ASP A 404 -7.67 0.37 -10.04
N TYR A 405 -7.25 0.63 -8.78
CA TYR A 405 -6.11 -0.05 -8.16
C TYR A 405 -6.32 -1.57 -8.04
N TRP A 406 -7.47 -1.98 -7.51
CA TRP A 406 -7.89 -3.40 -7.42
C TRP A 406 -8.75 -3.85 -8.61
N GLY A 407 -9.04 -2.94 -9.53
CA GLY A 407 -9.94 -3.13 -10.65
C GLY A 407 -10.96 -2.00 -10.75
N ARG A 408 -11.71 -2.02 -11.85
CA ARG A 408 -12.79 -1.07 -12.12
C ARG A 408 -14.00 -1.35 -11.21
N MET A 409 -14.81 -0.33 -10.96
CA MET A 409 -16.01 -0.43 -10.15
C MET A 409 -17.08 -1.31 -10.82
N PRO A 410 -17.65 -2.33 -10.15
CA PRO A 410 -18.80 -3.09 -10.67
C PRO A 410 -19.99 -2.18 -10.98
N ASP A 411 -20.65 -2.37 -12.12
CA ASP A 411 -21.90 -1.68 -12.47
C ASP A 411 -23.12 -2.38 -11.82
N PRO A 412 -23.73 -1.80 -10.78
CA PRO A 412 -24.80 -2.47 -10.02
C PRO A 412 -26.16 -2.40 -10.74
N PHE A 413 -26.25 -1.70 -11.86
CA PHE A 413 -27.45 -1.65 -12.70
C PHE A 413 -27.46 -2.77 -13.75
N ASP A 414 -26.32 -3.42 -13.98
CA ASP A 414 -26.24 -4.58 -14.86
C ASP A 414 -26.91 -5.81 -14.22
N PRO A 415 -27.92 -6.44 -14.85
CA PRO A 415 -28.51 -7.68 -14.34
C PRO A 415 -27.51 -8.83 -14.18
N ARG A 416 -26.37 -8.81 -14.88
CA ARG A 416 -25.27 -9.76 -14.72
C ARG A 416 -24.56 -9.58 -13.37
N PHE A 417 -24.46 -8.35 -12.86
CA PHE A 417 -23.93 -8.09 -11.51
C PHE A 417 -24.82 -8.76 -10.46
N VAL A 418 -26.14 -8.62 -10.56
CA VAL A 418 -27.09 -9.27 -9.62
C VAL A 418 -26.88 -10.78 -9.57
N ARG A 419 -26.75 -11.45 -10.73
CA ARG A 419 -26.48 -12.89 -10.80
C ARG A 419 -25.11 -13.28 -10.22
N ALA A 420 -24.10 -12.42 -10.43
CA ALA A 420 -22.78 -12.62 -9.83
C ALA A 420 -22.85 -12.48 -8.30
N THR A 421 -23.64 -11.54 -7.77
CA THR A 421 -23.90 -11.39 -6.34
C THR A 421 -24.59 -12.62 -5.76
N GLU A 422 -25.63 -13.14 -6.42
CA GLU A 422 -26.31 -14.38 -6.01
C GLU A 422 -25.34 -15.56 -5.91
N THR A 423 -24.46 -15.71 -6.91
CA THR A 423 -23.44 -16.75 -6.92
C THR A 423 -22.41 -16.56 -5.80
N ALA A 424 -21.93 -15.33 -5.60
CA ALA A 424 -20.96 -15.01 -4.55
C ALA A 424 -21.53 -15.24 -3.15
N VAL A 425 -22.77 -14.83 -2.89
CA VAL A 425 -23.48 -15.06 -1.62
C VAL A 425 -23.72 -16.56 -1.40
N ALA A 426 -24.18 -17.30 -2.41
CA ALA A 426 -24.38 -18.75 -2.29
C ALA A 426 -23.07 -19.48 -1.92
N ASN A 427 -21.95 -19.06 -2.50
CA ASN A 427 -20.64 -19.60 -2.16
C ASN A 427 -20.18 -19.21 -0.75
N ALA A 428 -20.32 -17.95 -0.36
CA ALA A 428 -19.87 -17.44 0.94
C ALA A 428 -20.66 -18.03 2.13
N THR A 429 -21.96 -18.25 1.94
CA THR A 429 -22.87 -18.79 2.98
C THR A 429 -22.79 -20.31 3.12
N LYS A 430 -22.13 -21.00 2.18
CA LYS A 430 -22.06 -22.46 2.14
C LYS A 430 -21.39 -23.01 3.40
N ASN A 431 -22.11 -23.89 4.10
CA ASN A 431 -21.67 -24.60 5.32
C ASN A 431 -21.37 -23.70 6.55
N VAL A 432 -21.72 -22.42 6.53
CA VAL A 432 -21.45 -21.49 7.66
C VAL A 432 -22.69 -20.77 8.19
N ARG A 433 -23.81 -20.78 7.45
CA ARG A 433 -25.04 -20.04 7.80
C ARG A 433 -25.67 -20.40 9.16
N ASP A 434 -25.35 -21.60 9.66
CA ASP A 434 -25.90 -22.13 10.92
C ASP A 434 -24.87 -22.09 12.07
N ASP A 435 -23.69 -21.47 11.84
CA ASP A 435 -22.62 -21.41 12.83
C ASP A 435 -22.66 -20.10 13.64
N PRO A 436 -23.02 -20.13 14.94
CA PRO A 436 -23.16 -18.92 15.75
C PRO A 436 -21.83 -18.21 16.05
N TRP A 437 -20.70 -18.77 15.61
CA TRP A 437 -19.38 -18.14 15.71
C TRP A 437 -19.08 -17.20 14.54
N LEU A 438 -19.86 -17.27 13.46
CA LEU A 438 -19.73 -16.33 12.37
C LEU A 438 -20.24 -14.96 12.83
N LEU A 439 -19.36 -13.97 12.78
CA LEU A 439 -19.70 -12.58 13.09
C LEU A 439 -20.56 -11.97 11.97
N GLY A 440 -20.20 -12.25 10.71
CA GLY A 440 -20.91 -11.76 9.54
C GLY A 440 -20.06 -11.75 8.28
N TYR A 441 -20.61 -11.11 7.25
CA TYR A 441 -20.05 -11.10 5.90
C TYR A 441 -19.61 -9.72 5.44
N PHE A 442 -18.41 -9.61 4.88
CA PHE A 442 -17.95 -8.43 4.14
C PHE A 442 -18.25 -8.60 2.66
N ALA A 443 -18.67 -7.55 1.96
CA ALA A 443 -18.84 -7.57 0.51
C ALA A 443 -17.69 -6.87 -0.20
N ASP A 444 -16.95 -7.63 -1.00
CA ASP A 444 -15.73 -7.19 -1.68
C ASP A 444 -14.72 -6.54 -0.71
N ASN A 445 -13.82 -5.72 -1.24
CA ASN A 445 -12.80 -4.99 -0.50
C ASN A 445 -12.30 -3.80 -1.33
N GLU A 446 -12.25 -2.60 -0.74
CA GLU A 446 -11.58 -1.42 -1.32
C GLU A 446 -11.93 -1.11 -2.77
N LEU A 447 -13.22 -1.22 -3.12
CA LEU A 447 -13.70 -0.83 -4.44
C LEU A 447 -13.41 0.65 -4.72
N ALA A 448 -13.18 0.98 -5.99
CA ALA A 448 -12.75 2.30 -6.44
C ALA A 448 -13.91 3.31 -6.48
N TRP A 449 -14.50 3.65 -5.34
CA TRP A 449 -15.66 4.57 -5.24
C TRP A 449 -15.35 6.01 -5.67
N ALA A 450 -14.08 6.39 -5.74
CA ALA A 450 -13.59 7.69 -6.17
C ALA A 450 -12.25 7.55 -6.90
N GLY A 451 -11.90 8.58 -7.67
CA GLY A 451 -10.61 8.75 -8.34
C GLY A 451 -9.57 9.48 -7.48
N GLN A 452 -8.44 9.85 -8.10
CA GLN A 452 -7.38 10.62 -7.43
C GLN A 452 -7.64 12.13 -7.44
N GLY A 453 -7.06 12.83 -6.46
CA GLY A 453 -7.04 14.29 -6.42
C GLY A 453 -8.38 14.94 -6.04
N PRO A 454 -8.46 16.29 -6.03
CA PRO A 454 -9.62 17.03 -5.53
C PRO A 454 -10.93 16.74 -6.27
N GLN A 455 -10.87 16.45 -7.57
CA GLN A 455 -12.04 16.10 -8.39
C GLN A 455 -12.34 14.59 -8.40
N GLY A 456 -11.50 13.78 -7.74
CA GLY A 456 -11.64 12.33 -7.71
C GLY A 456 -13.00 11.86 -7.19
N ARG A 457 -13.66 12.63 -6.31
CA ARG A 457 -15.02 12.35 -5.82
C ARG A 457 -16.03 12.10 -6.96
N TRP A 458 -15.88 12.80 -8.08
CA TRP A 458 -16.84 12.76 -9.19
C TRP A 458 -16.52 11.70 -10.23
N ALA A 459 -15.39 11.01 -10.10
CA ALA A 459 -14.85 10.13 -11.13
C ALA A 459 -15.81 8.99 -11.50
N LEU A 460 -16.61 8.47 -10.56
CA LEU A 460 -17.58 7.42 -10.87
C LEU A 460 -18.77 7.94 -11.69
N ALA A 461 -19.20 9.19 -11.47
CA ALA A 461 -20.24 9.84 -12.26
C ALA A 461 -19.73 10.16 -13.68
N VAL A 462 -18.55 10.78 -13.77
CA VAL A 462 -17.88 11.08 -15.06
C VAL A 462 -17.58 9.80 -15.84
N GLY A 463 -17.03 8.79 -15.16
CA GLY A 463 -16.69 7.49 -15.72
C GLY A 463 -17.89 6.69 -16.19
N SER A 464 -19.09 6.95 -15.64
CA SER A 464 -20.34 6.37 -16.13
C SER A 464 -20.83 7.09 -17.39
N LEU A 465 -20.81 8.43 -17.40
CA LEU A 465 -21.28 9.23 -18.55
C LEU A 465 -20.42 9.09 -19.80
N VAL A 466 -19.12 8.83 -19.66
CA VAL A 466 -18.23 8.64 -20.83
C VAL A 466 -18.47 7.33 -21.57
N GLN A 467 -19.16 6.35 -20.95
CA GLN A 467 -19.41 5.05 -21.58
C GLN A 467 -20.39 5.14 -22.76
N GLY A 468 -20.49 4.07 -23.53
CA GLY A 468 -21.46 3.97 -24.62
C GLY A 468 -22.91 3.76 -24.16
N PRO A 469 -23.87 3.82 -25.09
CA PRO A 469 -25.30 3.65 -24.81
C PRO A 469 -25.64 2.30 -24.16
N ASP A 470 -24.85 1.25 -24.39
CA ASP A 470 -25.08 -0.07 -23.81
C ASP A 470 -24.71 -0.18 -22.32
N SER A 471 -24.13 0.87 -21.71
CA SER A 471 -23.75 0.90 -20.30
C SER A 471 -24.96 1.05 -19.37
N PRO A 472 -25.26 0.08 -18.49
CA PRO A 472 -26.36 0.20 -17.54
C PRO A 472 -26.21 1.37 -16.57
N ALA A 473 -25.01 1.65 -16.06
CA ALA A 473 -24.73 2.82 -15.22
C ALA A 473 -25.00 4.14 -15.96
N LYS A 474 -24.61 4.24 -17.23
CA LYS A 474 -24.92 5.42 -18.04
C LYS A 474 -26.42 5.60 -18.22
N GLN A 475 -27.13 4.52 -18.55
CA GLN A 475 -28.59 4.54 -18.71
C GLN A 475 -29.31 4.94 -17.42
N ALA A 476 -28.84 4.44 -16.27
CA ALA A 476 -29.37 4.85 -14.97
C ALA A 476 -29.14 6.35 -14.70
N PHE A 477 -27.97 6.89 -15.06
CA PHE A 477 -27.71 8.32 -14.90
C PHE A 477 -28.57 9.16 -15.86
N LEU A 478 -28.66 8.78 -17.14
CA LEU A 478 -29.53 9.46 -18.10
C LEU A 478 -31.00 9.44 -17.67
N ALA A 479 -31.48 8.34 -17.09
CA ALA A 479 -32.84 8.25 -16.56
C ALA A 479 -33.06 9.24 -15.40
N TYR A 480 -32.07 9.40 -14.52
CA TYR A 480 -32.10 10.44 -13.50
C TYR A 480 -32.14 11.85 -14.12
N LEU A 481 -31.23 12.17 -15.05
CA LEU A 481 -31.16 13.49 -15.69
C LEU A 481 -32.43 13.83 -16.46
N LYS A 482 -32.99 12.90 -17.23
CA LYS A 482 -34.26 13.07 -17.97
C LYS A 482 -35.47 13.27 -17.05
N LYS A 483 -35.38 12.83 -15.80
CA LYS A 483 -36.40 13.08 -14.78
C LYS A 483 -36.22 14.45 -14.11
N THR A 484 -34.98 14.88 -13.92
CA THR A 484 -34.63 16.17 -13.29
C THR A 484 -34.87 17.34 -14.23
N TYR A 485 -34.56 17.19 -15.52
CA TYR A 485 -34.68 18.24 -16.52
C TYR A 485 -35.80 17.95 -17.52
N PRO A 486 -36.62 18.96 -17.88
CA PRO A 486 -37.75 18.77 -18.81
C PRO A 486 -37.29 18.38 -20.23
N ASP A 487 -36.12 18.85 -20.65
CA ASP A 487 -35.51 18.54 -21.94
C ASP A 487 -33.97 18.69 -21.90
N ALA A 488 -33.31 18.30 -22.99
CA ALA A 488 -31.84 18.37 -23.10
C ALA A 488 -31.31 19.81 -23.11
N ALA A 489 -32.09 20.79 -23.58
CA ALA A 489 -31.68 22.19 -23.60
C ALA A 489 -31.63 22.80 -22.20
N ALA A 490 -32.59 22.45 -21.33
CA ALA A 490 -32.58 22.82 -19.92
C ALA A 490 -31.39 22.21 -19.18
N PHE A 491 -31.07 20.94 -19.45
CA PHE A 491 -29.87 20.27 -18.93
C PHE A 491 -28.58 20.96 -19.42
N ALA A 492 -28.45 21.17 -20.74
CA ALA A 492 -27.31 21.83 -21.36
C ALA A 492 -27.02 23.19 -20.73
N LYS A 493 -28.08 23.99 -20.50
CA LYS A 493 -27.99 25.28 -19.84
C LYS A 493 -27.56 25.16 -18.37
N ALA A 494 -28.11 24.21 -17.62
CA ALA A 494 -27.78 24.02 -16.21
C ALA A 494 -26.31 23.60 -16.01
N TRP A 495 -25.80 22.75 -16.90
CA TRP A 495 -24.45 22.22 -16.84
C TRP A 495 -23.41 23.06 -17.61
N GLY A 496 -23.83 24.00 -18.45
CA GLY A 496 -22.91 24.77 -19.29
C GLY A 496 -22.23 23.92 -20.36
N VAL A 497 -22.94 22.93 -20.90
CA VAL A 497 -22.42 21.97 -21.89
C VAL A 497 -23.19 22.08 -23.21
N GLU A 498 -22.57 21.59 -24.28
CA GLU A 498 -23.28 21.35 -25.54
C GLU A 498 -24.00 20.00 -25.47
N ALA A 499 -25.33 20.02 -25.52
CA ALA A 499 -26.16 18.82 -25.61
C ALA A 499 -27.41 19.13 -26.45
N PRO A 500 -27.32 19.08 -27.79
CA PRO A 500 -28.43 19.44 -28.68
C PRO A 500 -29.67 18.55 -28.48
N ASP A 501 -29.45 17.30 -28.07
CA ASP A 501 -30.48 16.35 -27.68
C ASP A 501 -29.92 15.34 -26.66
N TRP A 502 -30.78 14.47 -26.15
CA TRP A 502 -30.35 13.42 -25.22
C TRP A 502 -29.48 12.34 -25.87
N ASN A 503 -29.56 12.15 -27.19
CA ASN A 503 -28.73 11.17 -27.90
C ASN A 503 -27.26 11.60 -27.87
N HIS A 504 -26.98 12.91 -27.88
CA HIS A 504 -25.63 13.44 -27.73
C HIS A 504 -25.02 13.08 -26.37
N VAL A 505 -25.78 13.23 -25.28
CA VAL A 505 -25.32 12.85 -23.92
C VAL A 505 -25.19 11.33 -23.82
N GLU A 506 -26.08 10.59 -24.48
CA GLU A 506 -26.10 9.13 -24.50
C GLU A 506 -24.94 8.49 -25.29
N ALA A 507 -24.43 9.18 -26.31
CA ALA A 507 -23.33 8.71 -27.14
C ALA A 507 -22.05 8.42 -26.35
N ALA A 508 -21.28 7.42 -26.80
CA ALA A 508 -19.98 7.11 -26.21
C ALA A 508 -19.04 8.33 -26.28
N GLY A 509 -18.25 8.54 -25.22
CA GLY A 509 -17.30 9.64 -25.16
C GLY A 509 -17.89 11.00 -24.78
N PHE A 510 -19.11 11.06 -24.23
CA PHE A 510 -19.61 12.29 -23.64
C PHE A 510 -18.75 12.69 -22.43
N HIS A 511 -18.01 13.79 -22.57
CA HIS A 511 -17.10 14.29 -21.55
C HIS A 511 -17.84 15.27 -20.64
N ALA A 512 -18.26 14.77 -19.49
CA ALA A 512 -18.94 15.58 -18.49
C ALA A 512 -17.94 16.54 -17.79
N PRO A 513 -18.32 17.81 -17.56
CA PRO A 513 -17.45 18.79 -16.91
C PRO A 513 -17.30 18.53 -15.40
N ASP A 514 -16.23 19.07 -14.81
CA ASP A 514 -16.10 19.14 -13.36
C ASP A 514 -17.10 20.18 -12.78
N PRO A 515 -17.58 20.00 -11.54
CA PRO A 515 -18.43 21.00 -10.92
C PRO A 515 -17.73 22.35 -10.72
N SER A 516 -18.48 23.43 -10.88
CA SER A 516 -17.98 24.80 -10.70
C SER A 516 -19.05 25.71 -10.09
N GLU A 517 -18.64 26.86 -9.56
CA GLU A 517 -19.58 27.88 -9.03
C GLU A 517 -20.56 28.39 -10.10
N ALA A 518 -20.13 28.43 -11.37
CA ALA A 518 -20.98 28.86 -12.49
C ALA A 518 -22.08 27.83 -12.82
N HIS A 519 -21.83 26.55 -12.53
CA HIS A 519 -22.72 25.44 -12.85
C HIS A 519 -22.89 24.50 -11.64
N PRO A 520 -23.51 24.98 -10.54
CA PRO A 520 -23.63 24.20 -9.30
C PRO A 520 -24.53 22.97 -9.44
N ALA A 521 -25.38 22.95 -10.47
CA ALA A 521 -26.25 21.80 -10.78
C ALA A 521 -25.46 20.52 -11.06
N ILE A 522 -24.24 20.63 -11.62
CA ILE A 522 -23.37 19.48 -11.89
C ILE A 522 -23.06 18.72 -10.59
N ALA A 523 -22.67 19.44 -9.52
CA ALA A 523 -22.39 18.81 -8.23
C ALA A 523 -23.65 18.15 -7.65
N ALA A 524 -24.81 18.81 -7.71
CA ALA A 524 -26.06 18.26 -7.20
C ALA A 524 -26.46 16.96 -7.90
N ASP A 525 -26.34 16.93 -9.23
CA ASP A 525 -26.66 15.77 -10.04
C ASP A 525 -25.64 14.63 -9.86
N TYR A 526 -24.34 14.94 -9.76
CA TYR A 526 -23.32 13.95 -9.41
C TYR A 526 -23.57 13.34 -8.04
N ILE A 527 -23.84 14.14 -7.01
CA ILE A 527 -24.18 13.64 -5.67
C ILE A 527 -25.38 12.69 -5.74
N ALA A 528 -26.45 13.08 -6.43
CA ALA A 528 -27.64 12.25 -6.55
C ALA A 528 -27.37 10.93 -7.27
N PHE A 529 -26.55 10.94 -8.34
CA PHE A 529 -26.16 9.73 -9.04
C PHE A 529 -25.25 8.83 -8.21
N LEU A 530 -24.26 9.39 -7.50
CA LEU A 530 -23.38 8.63 -6.62
C LEU A 530 -24.17 7.93 -5.51
N LYS A 531 -25.16 8.62 -4.90
CA LYS A 531 -26.10 8.02 -3.95
C LYS A 531 -26.90 6.87 -4.58
N LEU A 532 -27.43 7.06 -5.79
CA LEU A 532 -28.18 6.05 -6.52
C LEU A 532 -27.32 4.80 -6.79
N TYR A 533 -26.09 5.01 -7.26
CA TYR A 533 -25.12 3.96 -7.56
C TYR A 533 -24.79 3.13 -6.31
N ALA A 534 -24.35 3.80 -5.23
CA ALA A 534 -23.99 3.13 -3.99
C ALA A 534 -25.18 2.41 -3.36
N THR A 535 -26.36 3.04 -3.36
CA THR A 535 -27.62 2.42 -2.91
C THR A 535 -27.89 1.14 -3.67
N ARG A 536 -27.82 1.15 -5.00
CA ARG A 536 -28.11 -0.02 -5.82
C ARG A 536 -27.14 -1.17 -5.53
N TYR A 537 -25.86 -0.87 -5.36
CA TYR A 537 -24.84 -1.85 -4.99
C TYR A 537 -25.15 -2.51 -3.62
N PHE A 538 -25.25 -1.70 -2.56
CA PHE A 538 -25.43 -2.22 -1.21
C PHE A 538 -26.78 -2.91 -1.00
N GLN A 539 -27.85 -2.38 -1.61
CA GLN A 539 -29.16 -3.02 -1.58
C GLN A 539 -29.12 -4.41 -2.22
N THR A 540 -28.53 -4.54 -3.41
CA THR A 540 -28.44 -5.83 -4.12
C THR A 540 -27.73 -6.87 -3.26
N VAL A 541 -26.62 -6.50 -2.62
CA VAL A 541 -25.88 -7.39 -1.73
C VAL A 541 -26.69 -7.73 -0.48
N ALA A 542 -27.25 -6.74 0.21
CA ALA A 542 -27.99 -6.94 1.45
C ALA A 542 -29.23 -7.81 1.26
N ASP A 543 -30.05 -7.52 0.23
CA ASP A 543 -31.27 -8.27 -0.07
C ASP A 543 -30.95 -9.74 -0.41
N THR A 544 -29.89 -9.95 -1.22
CA THR A 544 -29.44 -11.29 -1.61
C THR A 544 -28.91 -12.06 -0.40
N LEU A 545 -28.09 -11.41 0.43
CA LEU A 545 -27.53 -12.02 1.64
C LEU A 545 -28.63 -12.37 2.64
N LYS A 546 -29.53 -11.45 2.99
CA LYS A 546 -30.58 -11.71 3.99
C LYS A 546 -31.57 -12.79 3.56
N LYS A 547 -31.74 -12.99 2.24
CA LYS A 547 -32.51 -14.12 1.71
C LYS A 547 -31.79 -15.46 1.89
N ALA A 548 -30.47 -15.50 1.74
CA ALA A 548 -29.66 -16.71 1.88
C ALA A 548 -29.32 -17.05 3.34
N ASP A 549 -29.07 -16.02 4.15
CA ASP A 549 -28.72 -16.09 5.57
C ASP A 549 -29.40 -14.92 6.32
N PRO A 550 -30.54 -15.18 6.99
CA PRO A 550 -31.27 -14.16 7.74
C PRO A 550 -30.67 -13.88 9.12
N HIS A 551 -29.67 -14.65 9.55
CA HIS A 551 -29.16 -14.62 10.93
C HIS A 551 -27.93 -13.72 11.08
N HIS A 552 -26.99 -13.83 10.15
CA HIS A 552 -25.70 -13.16 10.27
C HIS A 552 -25.72 -11.70 9.78
N MET A 553 -24.79 -10.90 10.31
CA MET A 553 -24.68 -9.50 9.95
C MET A 553 -24.12 -9.31 8.55
N PHE A 554 -24.66 -8.32 7.83
CA PHE A 554 -23.97 -7.71 6.71
C PHE A 554 -23.02 -6.63 7.25
N LEU A 555 -21.71 -6.85 7.11
CA LEU A 555 -20.66 -6.01 7.67
C LEU A 555 -20.16 -4.93 6.70
N GLY A 556 -20.87 -4.66 5.59
CA GLY A 556 -20.52 -3.61 4.64
C GLY A 556 -19.37 -3.97 3.69
N GLY A 557 -18.75 -2.93 3.10
CA GLY A 557 -17.87 -3.07 1.92
C GLY A 557 -16.37 -2.81 2.10
N ARG A 558 -15.86 -2.72 3.35
CA ARG A 558 -14.46 -2.45 3.69
C ARG A 558 -13.90 -1.24 2.91
N LEU A 559 -14.51 -0.09 3.16
CA LEU A 559 -14.29 1.13 2.39
C LEU A 559 -12.91 1.75 2.70
N ALA A 560 -11.98 1.76 1.74
CA ALA A 560 -10.73 2.56 1.79
C ALA A 560 -10.82 3.83 0.95
N VAL A 561 -11.30 3.69 -0.28
CA VAL A 561 -11.69 4.79 -1.15
C VAL A 561 -13.17 5.05 -0.92
N ARG A 562 -13.53 6.26 -0.49
CA ARG A 562 -14.91 6.55 -0.06
C ARG A 562 -15.29 8.01 -0.24
N THR A 563 -16.59 8.23 -0.31
CA THR A 563 -17.27 9.53 -0.37
C THR A 563 -18.44 9.50 0.63
N PRO A 564 -18.99 10.65 1.03
CA PRO A 564 -20.14 10.68 1.93
C PRO A 564 -21.34 9.86 1.42
N GLU A 565 -21.55 9.79 0.10
CA GLU A 565 -22.66 9.06 -0.52
C GLU A 565 -22.55 7.53 -0.35
N VAL A 566 -21.34 6.97 -0.48
CA VAL A 566 -21.12 5.53 -0.29
C VAL A 566 -21.17 5.16 1.18
N GLU A 567 -20.68 6.02 2.07
CA GLU A 567 -20.78 5.82 3.52
C GLU A 567 -22.26 5.84 3.98
N GLU A 568 -23.03 6.82 3.51
CA GLU A 568 -24.46 6.93 3.80
C GLU A 568 -25.22 5.68 3.30
N ALA A 569 -24.98 5.28 2.05
CA ALA A 569 -25.61 4.08 1.48
C ALA A 569 -25.23 2.81 2.26
N SER A 570 -23.95 2.62 2.58
CA SER A 570 -23.50 1.50 3.43
C SER A 570 -24.22 1.51 4.78
N SER A 571 -24.35 2.67 5.42
CA SER A 571 -25.00 2.80 6.74
C SER A 571 -26.47 2.37 6.73
N HIS A 572 -27.17 2.56 5.61
CA HIS A 572 -28.57 2.19 5.47
C HIS A 572 -28.79 0.68 5.31
N PHE A 573 -27.93 0.00 4.54
CA PHE A 573 -28.13 -1.41 4.18
C PHE A 573 -27.30 -2.39 5.01
N ALA A 574 -26.13 -1.98 5.51
CA ALA A 574 -25.32 -2.81 6.38
C ALA A 574 -25.81 -2.75 7.83
N ASP A 575 -25.65 -3.87 8.54
CA ASP A 575 -25.82 -3.92 10.00
C ASP A 575 -24.69 -3.13 10.69
N VAL A 576 -23.48 -3.18 10.11
CA VAL A 576 -22.29 -2.43 10.53
C VAL A 576 -21.54 -1.98 9.29
N THR A 577 -21.18 -0.69 9.19
CA THR A 577 -20.34 -0.21 8.08
C THR A 577 -18.87 -0.51 8.36
N SER A 578 -18.17 -1.11 7.40
CA SER A 578 -16.73 -1.41 7.51
C SER A 578 -15.86 -0.40 6.76
N ILE A 579 -14.79 0.05 7.43
CA ILE A 579 -13.86 1.06 6.92
C ILE A 579 -12.43 0.57 7.10
N ASN A 580 -11.66 0.63 6.02
CA ASN A 580 -10.21 0.48 6.06
C ASN A 580 -9.58 1.87 6.20
N THR A 581 -8.77 2.10 7.23
CA THR A 581 -8.11 3.39 7.42
C THR A 581 -6.72 3.23 8.00
N TYR A 582 -5.73 3.77 7.29
CA TYR A 582 -4.32 3.78 7.68
C TYR A 582 -3.92 5.17 8.14
N THR A 583 -4.49 5.58 9.26
CA THR A 583 -4.29 6.89 9.89
C THR A 583 -3.74 6.73 11.30
N ASP A 584 -3.18 7.79 11.88
CA ASP A 584 -2.64 7.79 13.24
C ASP A 584 -3.73 7.66 14.32
N LEU A 585 -4.94 8.13 14.01
CA LEU A 585 -6.18 7.97 14.78
C LEU A 585 -7.35 7.60 13.86
N PRO A 586 -8.33 6.80 14.31
CA PRO A 586 -9.45 6.34 13.47
C PRO A 586 -10.33 7.48 12.95
N GLU A 587 -10.56 8.53 13.76
CA GLU A 587 -11.38 9.70 13.39
C GLU A 587 -10.76 10.56 12.28
N HIS A 588 -9.47 10.42 11.99
CA HIS A 588 -8.86 11.05 10.82
C HIS A 588 -9.21 10.30 9.52
N GLY A 589 -9.71 9.08 9.63
CA GLY A 589 -10.15 8.29 8.50
C GLY A 589 -11.56 8.63 8.01
N PHE A 590 -12.51 8.89 8.91
CA PHE A 590 -13.91 9.02 8.55
C PHE A 590 -14.65 9.98 9.49
N ASP A 591 -15.78 10.51 9.04
CA ASP A 591 -16.57 11.45 9.83
C ASP A 591 -17.42 10.74 10.91
N VAL A 592 -16.86 10.66 12.12
CA VAL A 592 -17.55 10.10 13.29
C VAL A 592 -18.87 10.83 13.58
N ALA A 593 -18.97 12.13 13.30
CA ALA A 593 -20.18 12.90 13.56
C ALA A 593 -21.32 12.52 12.61
N GLU A 594 -21.04 12.25 11.34
CA GLU A 594 -22.06 11.75 10.40
C GLU A 594 -22.59 10.37 10.81
N PHE A 595 -21.73 9.43 11.21
CA PHE A 595 -22.20 8.14 11.72
C PHE A 595 -23.00 8.23 13.03
N ARG A 596 -22.71 9.22 13.89
CA ARG A 596 -23.57 9.54 15.03
C ARG A 596 -24.94 10.05 14.59
N LYS A 597 -25.01 10.88 13.54
CA LYS A 597 -26.28 11.40 12.98
C LYS A 597 -27.11 10.28 12.36
N TRP A 598 -26.49 9.36 11.62
CA TRP A 598 -27.18 8.19 11.05
C TRP A 598 -27.55 7.14 12.10
N ASP A 599 -27.01 7.27 13.31
CA ASP A 599 -27.12 6.31 14.41
C ASP A 599 -26.75 4.88 13.99
N LYS A 600 -25.55 4.73 13.41
CA LYS A 600 -25.06 3.45 12.87
C LYS A 600 -23.66 3.12 13.36
N PRO A 601 -23.37 1.83 13.66
CA PRO A 601 -22.05 1.40 14.10
C PRO A 601 -21.05 1.29 12.95
N VAL A 602 -19.77 1.46 13.29
CA VAL A 602 -18.64 1.30 12.37
C VAL A 602 -17.68 0.22 12.88
N LEU A 603 -17.15 -0.60 11.98
CA LEU A 603 -16.05 -1.53 12.24
C LEU A 603 -14.82 -1.05 11.45
N ILE A 604 -13.72 -0.75 12.15
CA ILE A 604 -12.45 -0.53 11.45
C ILE A 604 -11.89 -1.88 11.06
N THR A 605 -11.78 -2.14 9.76
CA THR A 605 -11.49 -3.45 9.22
C THR A 605 -10.07 -3.65 8.75
N GLU A 606 -9.32 -2.57 8.55
CA GLU A 606 -7.87 -2.59 8.35
C GLU A 606 -7.26 -1.32 8.92
N PHE A 607 -6.18 -1.50 9.68
CA PHE A 607 -5.22 -0.48 10.06
C PHE A 607 -3.92 -1.21 10.41
N HIS A 608 -2.78 -0.50 10.31
CA HIS A 608 -1.51 -1.00 10.81
C HIS A 608 -0.54 0.13 11.09
N PHE A 609 0.58 -0.22 11.72
CA PHE A 609 1.74 0.62 11.87
C PHE A 609 2.98 -0.22 11.61
N GLY A 610 3.69 0.04 10.51
CA GLY A 610 4.91 -0.66 10.17
C GLY A 610 6.18 0.16 10.42
N SER A 611 7.32 -0.49 10.37
CA SER A 611 8.65 0.13 10.45
C SER A 611 9.60 -0.56 9.46
N ALA A 612 10.86 -0.13 9.38
CA ALA A 612 11.84 -0.68 8.43
C ALA A 612 13.07 -1.32 9.11
N ASP A 613 12.97 -1.62 10.41
CA ASP A 613 14.08 -2.09 11.27
C ASP A 613 13.98 -3.57 11.67
N ARG A 614 13.13 -4.37 10.99
CA ARG A 614 12.89 -5.80 11.27
C ARG A 614 12.97 -6.74 10.07
N GLY A 615 13.57 -6.31 8.97
CA GLY A 615 13.93 -7.17 7.83
C GLY A 615 13.27 -6.78 6.51
N PRO A 616 11.93 -6.79 6.39
CA PRO A 616 11.24 -6.22 5.23
C PRO A 616 11.61 -4.76 5.01
N PHE A 617 11.54 -4.31 3.75
CA PHE A 617 12.01 -2.97 3.36
C PHE A 617 10.92 -1.91 3.47
N GLY A 618 9.66 -2.31 3.23
CA GLY A 618 8.52 -1.44 3.39
C GLY A 618 8.09 -1.29 4.85
N ASN A 619 7.52 -0.14 5.17
CA ASN A 619 6.91 0.18 6.47
C ASN A 619 5.38 0.26 6.39
N GLY A 620 4.80 -0.21 5.28
CA GLY A 620 3.36 -0.22 5.01
C GLY A 620 2.77 1.17 4.73
N VAL A 621 1.45 1.24 4.58
CA VAL A 621 0.71 2.49 4.33
C VAL A 621 0.85 3.52 5.47
N ALA A 622 0.75 3.08 6.73
CA ALA A 622 1.01 3.92 7.90
C ALA A 622 2.26 3.41 8.63
N ALA A 623 3.23 4.31 8.78
CA ALA A 623 4.55 3.99 9.29
C ALA A 623 4.88 4.70 10.60
N VAL A 624 5.69 4.05 11.42
CA VAL A 624 6.34 4.61 12.61
C VAL A 624 7.86 4.52 12.48
N ALA A 625 8.57 5.21 13.36
CA ALA A 625 10.02 5.35 13.26
C ALA A 625 10.79 4.01 13.40
N ASN A 626 10.30 3.09 14.23
CA ASN A 626 10.92 1.81 14.54
C ASN A 626 9.90 0.83 15.16
N GLU A 627 10.30 -0.42 15.38
CA GLU A 627 9.48 -1.46 15.99
C GLU A 627 8.94 -1.05 17.37
N GLU A 628 9.73 -0.34 18.18
CA GLU A 628 9.35 0.06 19.53
C GLU A 628 8.16 1.04 19.54
N GLU A 629 7.99 1.84 18.49
CA GLU A 629 6.88 2.78 18.35
C GLU A 629 5.56 2.13 17.90
N ARG A 630 5.60 0.92 17.30
CA ARG A 630 4.39 0.26 16.77
C ARG A 630 3.37 -0.02 17.86
N GLY A 631 3.83 -0.46 19.04
CA GLY A 631 2.96 -0.73 20.18
C GLY A 631 2.26 0.53 20.72
N LYS A 632 2.97 1.67 20.71
CA LYS A 632 2.40 2.96 21.14
C LYS A 632 1.36 3.45 20.14
N ALA A 633 1.63 3.31 18.84
CA ALA A 633 0.67 3.69 17.80
C ALA A 633 -0.59 2.82 17.84
N TYR A 634 -0.45 1.49 18.00
CA TYR A 634 -1.57 0.59 18.21
C TYR A 634 -2.42 1.00 19.42
N ALA A 635 -1.77 1.28 20.57
CA ALA A 635 -2.47 1.70 21.78
C ALA A 635 -3.30 2.96 21.55
N ARG A 636 -2.70 4.02 20.98
CA ARG A 636 -3.41 5.28 20.69
C ARG A 636 -4.62 5.04 19.79
N PHE A 637 -4.45 4.27 18.71
CA PHE A 637 -5.49 4.04 17.73
C PHE A 637 -6.67 3.25 18.32
N VAL A 638 -6.39 2.15 19.02
CA VAL A 638 -7.43 1.27 19.59
C VAL A 638 -8.13 1.93 20.78
N ASP A 639 -7.42 2.71 21.61
CA ASP A 639 -8.05 3.49 22.68
C ASP A 639 -8.99 4.57 22.12
N ALA A 640 -8.58 5.29 21.07
CA ALA A 640 -9.43 6.27 20.39
C ALA A 640 -10.66 5.60 19.76
N ALA A 641 -10.48 4.46 19.10
CA ALA A 641 -11.57 3.67 18.55
C ALA A 641 -12.57 3.27 19.65
N ALA A 642 -12.07 2.71 20.75
CA ALA A 642 -12.88 2.34 21.90
C ALA A 642 -13.58 3.54 22.54
N ALA A 643 -12.99 4.75 22.54
CA ALA A 643 -13.61 5.93 23.12
C ALA A 643 -14.72 6.56 22.24
N SER A 644 -14.74 6.29 20.94
CA SER A 644 -15.61 6.97 19.96
C SER A 644 -17.13 6.82 20.23
N GLY A 645 -17.56 5.71 20.81
CA GLY A 645 -18.97 5.34 21.03
C GLY A 645 -19.71 4.82 19.78
N VAL A 646 -19.09 4.93 18.59
CA VAL A 646 -19.64 4.48 17.31
C VAL A 646 -18.88 3.28 16.75
N ILE A 647 -17.56 3.23 17.00
CA ILE A 647 -16.72 2.13 16.54
C ILE A 647 -16.95 0.93 17.47
N VAL A 648 -17.22 -0.23 16.87
CA VAL A 648 -17.54 -1.48 17.59
C VAL A 648 -16.44 -2.55 17.48
N GLY A 649 -15.33 -2.22 16.81
CA GLY A 649 -14.18 -3.09 16.69
C GLY A 649 -13.07 -2.50 15.83
N THR A 650 -11.91 -3.14 15.87
CA THR A 650 -10.73 -2.83 15.07
C THR A 650 -10.04 -4.13 14.64
N HIS A 651 -9.79 -4.31 13.34
CA HIS A 651 -9.08 -5.46 12.79
C HIS A 651 -7.71 -5.04 12.26
N TRP A 652 -6.65 -5.62 12.82
CA TRP A 652 -5.27 -5.38 12.42
C TRP A 652 -4.98 -6.04 11.06
N PHE A 653 -4.34 -5.32 10.14
CA PHE A 653 -3.77 -5.87 8.92
C PHE A 653 -2.24 -5.97 9.06
N GLN A 654 -1.62 -7.11 9.27
CA GLN A 654 -2.13 -8.48 9.18
C GLN A 654 -1.35 -9.44 10.11
N TYR A 655 -1.63 -10.74 10.06
CA TYR A 655 -0.97 -11.72 10.93
C TYR A 655 0.54 -11.80 10.71
N VAL A 656 0.99 -11.93 9.46
CA VAL A 656 2.39 -12.21 9.10
C VAL A 656 3.01 -11.04 8.32
N ASP A 657 4.28 -10.76 8.57
CA ASP A 657 5.09 -9.91 7.71
C ASP A 657 5.10 -10.39 6.26
N GLN A 658 5.24 -9.46 5.34
CA GLN A 658 5.31 -9.76 3.93
C GLN A 658 6.72 -10.19 3.52
N PRO A 659 6.87 -10.96 2.42
CA PRO A 659 8.18 -11.33 1.91
C PRO A 659 9.01 -10.08 1.61
N VAL A 660 10.30 -10.11 1.97
CA VAL A 660 11.28 -9.04 1.68
C VAL A 660 11.22 -8.61 0.21
N THR A 661 10.97 -9.55 -0.68
CA THR A 661 10.97 -9.36 -2.12
C THR A 661 9.56 -9.28 -2.73
N GLY A 662 8.55 -8.91 -1.94
CA GLY A 662 7.21 -8.60 -2.43
C GLY A 662 6.29 -9.81 -2.50
N ARG A 663 5.07 -9.68 -1.99
CA ARG A 663 4.04 -10.71 -2.14
C ARG A 663 3.58 -10.84 -3.60
N ILE A 664 3.16 -12.02 -4.02
CA ILE A 664 2.74 -12.28 -5.42
C ILE A 664 1.55 -11.45 -5.90
N LEU A 665 0.77 -10.86 -4.99
CA LEU A 665 -0.42 -10.09 -5.35
C LEU A 665 -0.06 -8.77 -6.03
N ASP A 666 0.87 -8.00 -5.47
CA ASP A 666 1.11 -6.60 -5.85
C ASP A 666 2.53 -6.14 -5.49
N GLY A 667 3.42 -7.03 -5.06
CA GLY A 667 4.79 -6.70 -4.66
C GLY A 667 4.94 -5.98 -3.32
N GLU A 668 3.89 -5.87 -2.50
CA GLU A 668 4.01 -5.30 -1.14
C GLU A 668 5.01 -6.13 -0.30
N ASN A 669 5.95 -5.45 0.35
CA ASN A 669 7.06 -6.06 1.10
C ASN A 669 7.29 -5.37 2.45
N ALA A 670 6.19 -5.21 3.20
CA ALA A 670 6.16 -4.45 4.44
C ALA A 670 6.31 -5.28 5.72
N HIS A 671 6.93 -4.66 6.73
CA HIS A 671 6.96 -5.14 8.11
C HIS A 671 5.75 -4.58 8.88
N ILE A 672 4.70 -5.38 8.93
CA ILE A 672 3.36 -5.04 9.45
C ILE A 672 2.70 -6.23 10.17
N GLY A 673 3.40 -7.35 10.32
CA GLY A 673 2.91 -8.56 10.95
C GLY A 673 2.89 -8.49 12.48
N LEU A 674 2.10 -9.34 13.10
CA LEU A 674 2.27 -9.73 14.52
C LEU A 674 3.45 -10.70 14.68
N VAL A 675 3.74 -11.45 13.62
CA VAL A 675 4.87 -12.38 13.51
C VAL A 675 5.67 -12.09 12.24
N GLY A 676 6.98 -12.35 12.29
CA GLY A 676 7.83 -12.25 11.10
C GLY A 676 7.57 -13.39 10.10
N ILE A 677 8.24 -13.35 8.94
CA ILE A 677 8.19 -14.41 7.93
C ILE A 677 8.67 -15.79 8.45
N THR A 678 9.38 -15.79 9.58
CA THR A 678 9.84 -16.96 10.34
C THR A 678 8.81 -17.48 11.35
N ASP A 679 7.60 -16.91 11.38
CA ASP A 679 6.54 -17.19 12.36
C ASP A 679 6.96 -16.95 13.82
N ILE A 680 7.97 -16.12 14.05
CA ILE A 680 8.43 -15.68 15.37
C ILE A 680 7.66 -14.38 15.71
N PRO A 681 7.00 -14.30 16.88
CA PRO A 681 6.32 -13.08 17.31
C PRO A 681 7.27 -11.93 17.57
N PHE A 682 6.83 -10.72 17.24
CA PHE A 682 7.47 -9.50 17.69
C PHE A 682 7.05 -9.21 19.14
N GLU A 683 7.81 -9.72 20.10
CA GLU A 683 7.36 -9.79 21.50
C GLU A 683 7.08 -8.43 22.12
N GLY A 684 7.90 -7.42 21.79
CA GLY A 684 7.70 -6.04 22.25
C GLY A 684 6.33 -5.51 21.82
N PHE A 685 6.02 -5.65 20.54
CA PHE A 685 4.75 -5.23 19.97
C PHE A 685 3.57 -6.05 20.49
N THR A 686 3.65 -7.38 20.45
CA THR A 686 2.57 -8.26 20.90
C THR A 686 2.24 -8.14 22.39
N ARG A 687 3.23 -7.82 23.25
CA ARG A 687 2.95 -7.44 24.65
C ARG A 687 2.15 -6.15 24.76
N ALA A 688 2.51 -5.11 24.00
CA ALA A 688 1.76 -3.86 24.00
C ALA A 688 0.32 -4.06 23.50
N VAL A 689 0.15 -4.84 22.43
CA VAL A 689 -1.16 -5.26 21.91
C VAL A 689 -1.97 -5.99 22.99
N THR A 690 -1.36 -6.94 23.70
CA THR A 690 -2.00 -7.70 24.78
C THR A 690 -2.56 -6.78 25.88
N THR A 691 -1.75 -5.80 26.33
CA THR A 691 -2.15 -4.84 27.37
C THR A 691 -3.35 -3.99 26.94
N VAL A 692 -3.32 -3.48 25.71
CA VAL A 692 -4.39 -2.64 25.16
C VAL A 692 -5.67 -3.46 24.97
N ASN A 693 -5.54 -4.64 24.37
CA ASN A 693 -6.67 -5.53 24.10
C ASN A 693 -7.35 -6.01 25.40
N ALA A 694 -6.60 -6.32 26.46
CA ALA A 694 -7.18 -6.66 27.76
C ALA A 694 -8.03 -5.53 28.35
N ARG A 695 -7.59 -4.27 28.19
CA ARG A 695 -8.33 -3.09 28.67
C ARG A 695 -9.60 -2.83 27.86
N VAL A 696 -9.53 -2.95 26.53
CA VAL A 696 -10.65 -2.62 25.63
C VAL A 696 -11.66 -3.77 25.51
N GLY A 697 -11.18 -4.99 25.27
CA GLY A 697 -11.99 -6.19 25.12
C GLY A 697 -12.61 -6.69 26.43
N GLY A 698 -12.10 -6.24 27.57
CA GLY A 698 -12.54 -6.67 28.90
C GLY A 698 -11.88 -7.97 29.38
N GLY A 699 -12.31 -8.41 30.56
CA GLY A 699 -11.77 -9.57 31.27
C GLY A 699 -10.58 -9.22 32.16
N SER A 700 -10.80 -9.23 33.49
CA SER A 700 -9.76 -8.88 34.46
C SER A 700 -8.76 -10.02 34.63
N GLY A 701 -7.53 -9.82 34.15
CA GLY A 701 -6.38 -10.66 34.44
C GLY A 701 -5.27 -9.84 35.13
N GLY A 702 -5.55 -9.33 36.34
CA GLY A 702 -4.56 -8.68 37.21
C GLY A 702 -4.58 -7.14 37.21
N GLY A 703 -4.92 -6.56 38.38
CA GLY A 703 -4.56 -5.21 38.82
C GLY A 703 -5.33 -4.03 38.22
N ARG A 704 -6.26 -3.47 39.00
CA ARG A 704 -6.63 -2.04 38.90
C ARG A 704 -5.51 -1.17 39.44
#